data_AF-B9E0M7-F1
#
_entry.id   AF-B9E0M7-F1
#
_cell.length_a   1.000
_cell.length_b   1.000
_cell.length_c   1.000
_cell.angle_alpha   90.00
_cell.angle_beta   90.00
_cell.angle_gamma   90.00
#
_symmetry.space_group_name_H-M   'P 1'
#
loop_
_entity.id
_entity.type
_entity.pdbx_description
1 polymer ?
#
loop_
_entity_poly.entity_id
_entity_poly.type
_entity_poly.pdbx_seq_one_letter_code
_entity_poly.pdbx_strand_id
1 'polypeptide(L)'
;MIRKRKQILTLILASVISSTLCYKVNAAYPTRKRLAGEDRYITSLKVAQDGWDSSYYAVLACGEDYPDALSSVPLAKKYDAPILLTHRTYIDSSIVEELKSLKVGKVFIIGGTASISDTILNQLNSLDIQTERIGGVDRYDTSVKIAEKFGKVNTLTVATGEDYADAISIGSAAGAMGVPVLLVPKNIMPEGTRNYIEELNTVINSDYNNKQKGQTTNSSNEGEFRNIKVFVVGDNSVVSDNVAREFENTFKDDVTNEQFGYVERITGSDKYERNINVIARFLEKSTGTDVDYDDVDDDDYTKTDYSTKYDLFSLNNIFVASGDGFADALSGAAEAAKNRAPVILSGTSNSNLIKDLILTKIPNYNNDSTNPEYITVLGGEGVLPNSRVREIFGYIIGDKNTSTGDSSITTFQDSKLEKLIRDKVGKPIGTLAYSDLKNITSLNLSNEGITDISGLESCVNLKSLDLSYNQIKDVKPLLKLYDIKDLNLSHNKISDVSYLSNLTSLEQLNLSDNNISDLSHSRENTKDDDDSDYDKTSDSVFKNMTHLAFLDLSNSSVSGSYSYKNSIDSSDLDELEYLIRLTSLNLKGTNVASLTNLKELETLTTLNLSDTSVSNLEPLEELTDLTYLDLSNNSRIDGDDLKPLQYLTKLKYLNLSNNRIDDLTYLKGLKNLNTLYLEDNPILDYTPILSYKNSLYYRDFDISSISGDVTYSKDSTIDGSIKGQINDFEDVYEYGDYDKLRFRVLYRPYDTGAYSDTLKGLKQEMDWLQQEIASGGMSSLELKNVNDDLTSVKNELSDITKKDAMNSEAANLENQLSSSYDAKDMEKIINKINYEYSDYRYDYYRTLVDRCTSDIQNIKAQIQLIGLQGSGYSSTNTIDSLQNMLEEKQKNKDFAEEKINMYDRYRNFFNAVNSVLEQN
;
A
#
# COMPACT_ATOMS: atom_id res chain seq x y z
N MET A 1 -0.92 85.27 29.65
CA MET A 1 -0.48 83.93 30.13
C MET A 1 -1.49 82.79 29.88
N ILE A 2 -2.81 83.05 29.83
CA ILE A 2 -3.83 81.98 29.73
C ILE A 2 -3.88 81.30 28.35
N ARG A 3 -3.61 82.02 27.24
CA ARG A 3 -3.59 81.43 25.88
C ARG A 3 -2.42 80.44 25.65
N LYS A 4 -1.24 80.70 26.22
CA LYS A 4 -0.08 79.80 26.10
C LYS A 4 -0.27 78.49 26.88
N ARG A 5 -0.99 78.51 28.01
CA ARG A 5 -1.32 77.29 28.78
C ARG A 5 -2.33 76.38 28.08
N LYS A 6 -3.31 76.93 27.37
CA LYS A 6 -4.25 76.12 26.56
C LYS A 6 -3.55 75.46 25.37
N GLN A 7 -2.63 76.15 24.70
CA GLN A 7 -1.88 75.55 23.58
C GLN A 7 -0.93 74.44 24.05
N ILE A 8 -0.28 74.59 25.22
CA ILE A 8 0.57 73.54 25.80
C ILE A 8 -0.26 72.34 26.28
N LEU A 9 -1.43 72.55 26.91
CA LEU A 9 -2.31 71.44 27.28
C LEU A 9 -2.85 70.69 26.05
N THR A 10 -3.15 71.40 24.96
CA THR A 10 -3.65 70.77 23.71
C THR A 10 -2.54 69.98 23.01
N LEU A 11 -1.27 70.44 23.09
CA LEU A 11 -0.10 69.71 22.59
C LEU A 11 0.25 68.48 23.44
N ILE A 12 0.13 68.56 24.77
CA ILE A 12 0.34 67.41 25.66
C ILE A 12 -0.78 66.38 25.47
N LEU A 13 -2.04 66.81 25.37
CA LEU A 13 -3.17 65.91 25.11
C LEU A 13 -3.09 65.26 23.71
N ALA A 14 -2.62 66.00 22.70
CA ALA A 14 -2.34 65.44 21.38
C ALA A 14 -1.15 64.46 21.39
N SER A 15 -0.12 64.69 22.23
CA SER A 15 1.01 63.75 22.38
C SER A 15 0.63 62.48 23.13
N VAL A 16 -0.28 62.56 24.12
CA VAL A 16 -0.77 61.40 24.89
C VAL A 16 -1.79 60.58 24.08
N ILE A 17 -2.59 61.23 23.22
CA ILE A 17 -3.50 60.54 22.27
C ILE A 17 -2.72 59.96 21.07
N SER A 18 -1.57 60.55 20.71
CA SER A 18 -0.68 59.98 19.69
C SER A 18 0.22 58.86 20.22
N SER A 19 0.29 58.64 21.53
CA SER A 19 0.92 57.45 22.16
C SER A 19 -0.05 56.31 22.47
N THR A 20 -1.36 56.51 22.21
CA THR A 20 -2.35 55.43 22.13
C THR A 20 -2.72 55.16 20.68
N LEU A 21 -1.72 55.05 19.78
CA LEU A 21 -1.92 54.13 18.66
C LEU A 21 -2.15 52.78 19.32
N CYS A 22 -3.34 52.22 19.13
CA CYS A 22 -3.47 50.77 19.12
C CYS A 22 -2.38 50.29 18.17
N TYR A 23 -1.28 49.77 18.73
CA TYR A 23 -0.50 48.80 17.99
C TYR A 23 -1.53 47.72 17.67
N LYS A 24 -1.95 47.65 16.40
CA LYS A 24 -2.33 46.35 15.88
C LYS A 24 -1.07 45.53 16.07
N VAL A 25 -1.04 44.73 17.13
CA VAL A 25 -0.10 43.63 17.25
C VAL A 25 -0.42 42.80 16.02
N ASN A 26 0.41 42.90 14.98
CA ASN A 26 0.39 41.88 13.95
C ASN A 26 0.79 40.61 14.68
N ALA A 27 -0.07 39.60 14.72
CA ALA A 27 0.30 38.28 15.18
C ALA A 27 1.59 37.88 14.44
N ALA A 28 2.69 37.75 15.18
CA ALA A 28 3.94 37.27 14.62
C ALA A 28 3.72 35.80 14.30
N TYR A 29 3.88 35.45 13.02
CA TYR A 29 3.77 34.07 12.60
C TYR A 29 5.01 33.28 13.04
N PRO A 30 4.88 31.97 13.36
CA PRO A 30 6.00 31.13 13.71
C PRO A 30 7.06 31.13 12.61
N THR A 31 8.31 31.35 12.99
CA THR A 31 9.46 31.19 12.10
C THR A 31 9.75 29.70 11.93
N ARG A 32 9.74 29.20 10.70
CA ARG A 32 10.20 27.82 10.44
C ARG A 32 11.71 27.74 10.43
N LYS A 33 12.24 26.71 11.10
CA LYS A 33 13.65 26.36 11.16
C LYS A 33 13.80 24.89 10.77
N ARG A 34 14.75 24.52 9.92
CA ARG A 34 15.01 23.12 9.57
C ARG A 34 16.42 22.72 10.00
N LEU A 35 16.52 21.64 10.75
CA LEU A 35 17.76 21.02 11.19
C LEU A 35 17.88 19.68 10.45
N ALA A 36 18.70 19.66 9.40
CA ALA A 36 18.83 18.51 8.50
C ALA A 36 20.22 18.43 7.89
N GLY A 37 20.72 17.21 7.73
CA GLY A 37 21.90 16.86 6.96
C GLY A 37 21.59 15.98 5.76
N GLU A 38 22.65 15.54 5.06
CA GLU A 38 22.56 14.54 4.01
C GLU A 38 22.15 13.16 4.56
N ASP A 39 22.46 12.90 5.83
CA ASP A 39 22.08 11.70 6.56
C ASP A 39 21.76 12.01 8.05
N ARG A 40 21.43 10.96 8.81
CA ARG A 40 21.11 11.04 10.24
C ARG A 40 22.27 11.54 11.10
N TYR A 41 23.52 11.27 10.71
CA TYR A 41 24.70 11.68 11.46
C TYR A 41 24.88 13.19 11.36
N ILE A 42 24.80 13.72 10.15
CA ILE A 42 24.85 15.16 9.89
C ILE A 42 23.60 15.86 10.45
N THR A 43 22.41 15.25 10.43
CA THR A 43 21.25 15.82 11.13
C THR A 43 21.50 15.93 12.64
N SER A 44 22.03 14.88 13.29
CA SER A 44 22.37 14.92 14.72
C SER A 44 23.40 16.01 15.05
N LEU A 45 24.37 16.22 14.15
CA LEU A 45 25.34 17.31 14.21
C LEU A 45 24.65 18.68 14.13
N LYS A 46 23.70 18.87 13.21
CA LYS A 46 22.95 20.13 13.07
C LYS A 46 22.10 20.44 14.30
N VAL A 47 21.52 19.42 14.93
CA VAL A 47 20.82 19.57 16.21
C VAL A 47 21.77 19.99 17.33
N ALA A 48 22.96 19.38 17.42
CA ALA A 48 23.96 19.75 18.41
C ALA A 48 24.43 21.21 18.26
N GLN A 49 24.74 21.62 17.03
CA GLN A 49 25.17 22.99 16.68
C GLN A 49 24.09 24.04 16.99
N ASP A 50 22.83 23.64 16.91
CA ASP A 50 21.71 24.52 17.16
C ASP A 50 21.39 24.67 18.65
N GLY A 51 21.43 23.55 19.37
CA GLY A 51 21.06 23.52 20.77
C GLY A 51 22.17 23.94 21.73
N TRP A 52 23.46 23.86 21.35
CA TRP A 52 24.58 24.04 22.27
C TRP A 52 25.73 24.87 21.67
N ASP A 53 26.07 25.98 22.33
CA ASP A 53 27.33 26.70 22.06
C ASP A 53 28.55 25.99 22.70
N SER A 54 28.31 25.25 23.77
CA SER A 54 29.29 24.39 24.45
C SER A 54 28.57 23.37 25.32
N SER A 55 29.15 22.19 25.50
CA SER A 55 28.72 21.23 26.52
C SER A 55 29.90 20.40 27.00
N TYR A 56 30.02 20.25 28.33
CA TYR A 56 31.03 19.36 28.90
C TYR A 56 30.70 17.88 28.66
N TYR A 57 29.42 17.56 28.47
CA TYR A 57 28.92 16.21 28.27
C TYR A 57 28.38 16.03 26.85
N ALA A 58 28.53 14.85 26.28
CA ALA A 58 27.78 14.42 25.09
C ALA A 58 27.25 13.01 25.28
N VAL A 59 26.13 12.70 24.65
CA VAL A 59 25.58 11.33 24.57
C VAL A 59 25.85 10.81 23.17
N LEU A 60 26.45 9.62 23.07
CA LEU A 60 26.77 8.98 21.80
C LEU A 60 25.90 7.72 21.63
N ALA A 61 25.15 7.66 20.53
CA ALA A 61 24.26 6.57 20.19
C ALA A 61 24.56 6.01 18.78
N CYS A 62 24.24 4.74 18.55
CA CYS A 62 24.50 4.10 17.25
C CYS A 62 23.49 4.58 16.20
N GLY A 63 23.94 5.12 15.07
CA GLY A 63 23.03 5.57 14.01
C GLY A 63 22.36 4.42 13.24
N GLU A 64 22.94 3.22 13.24
CA GLU A 64 22.45 2.07 12.46
C GLU A 64 21.28 1.34 13.13
N ASP A 65 21.36 1.12 14.45
CA ASP A 65 20.35 0.49 15.30
C ASP A 65 20.46 1.07 16.71
N TYR A 66 19.45 1.84 17.16
CA TYR A 66 19.49 2.64 18.42
C TYR A 66 18.37 2.35 19.43
N PRO A 67 17.87 1.11 19.58
CA PRO A 67 16.84 0.82 20.58
C PRO A 67 17.32 1.09 22.01
N ASP A 68 18.62 0.94 22.25
CA ASP A 68 19.29 1.26 23.51
C ASP A 68 19.24 2.76 23.85
N ALA A 69 19.12 3.62 22.84
CA ALA A 69 19.17 5.06 22.99
C ALA A 69 17.80 5.72 23.21
N LEU A 70 16.70 4.98 23.07
CA LEU A 70 15.34 5.54 23.20
C LEU A 70 15.08 6.18 24.57
N SER A 71 15.68 5.64 25.63
CA SER A 71 15.59 6.18 26.99
C SER A 71 16.66 7.23 27.32
N SER A 72 17.49 7.64 26.35
CA SER A 72 18.62 8.55 26.60
C SER A 72 18.26 10.04 26.58
N VAL A 73 17.08 10.41 26.05
CA VAL A 73 16.64 11.82 26.00
C VAL A 73 16.62 12.50 27.39
N PRO A 74 16.06 11.89 28.44
CA PRO A 74 16.13 12.48 29.78
C PRO A 74 17.57 12.57 30.32
N LEU A 75 18.43 11.60 29.99
CA LEU A 75 19.83 11.60 30.41
C LEU A 75 20.58 12.77 29.76
N ALA A 76 20.38 12.96 28.46
CA ALA A 76 20.92 14.08 27.70
C ALA A 76 20.49 15.41 28.32
N LYS A 77 19.20 15.57 28.64
CA LYS A 77 18.69 16.76 29.35
C LYS A 77 19.31 16.95 30.74
N LYS A 78 19.45 15.87 31.52
CA LYS A 78 20.03 15.91 32.88
C LYS A 78 21.46 16.46 32.89
N TYR A 79 22.24 16.13 31.87
CA TYR A 79 23.65 16.55 31.75
C TYR A 79 23.83 17.76 30.80
N ASP A 80 22.75 18.37 30.33
CA ASP A 80 22.75 19.42 29.29
C ASP A 80 23.65 19.06 28.09
N ALA A 81 23.45 17.85 27.57
CA ALA A 81 24.29 17.22 26.56
C ALA A 81 23.52 17.03 25.24
N PRO A 82 24.15 17.25 24.06
CA PRO A 82 23.58 16.80 22.79
C PRO A 82 23.62 15.27 22.69
N ILE A 83 22.70 14.71 21.89
CA ILE A 83 22.78 13.34 21.40
C ILE A 83 23.36 13.37 19.99
N LEU A 84 24.55 12.79 19.83
CA LEU A 84 25.24 12.62 18.55
C LEU A 84 25.18 11.16 18.13
N LEU A 85 25.07 10.92 16.82
CA LEU A 85 25.05 9.58 16.25
C LEU A 85 26.43 9.16 15.76
N THR A 86 26.73 7.87 15.85
CA THR A 86 27.97 7.25 15.36
C THR A 86 27.69 5.92 14.69
N HIS A 87 28.58 5.49 13.79
CA HIS A 87 28.55 4.12 13.30
C HIS A 87 28.94 3.12 14.39
N ARG A 88 28.68 1.83 14.17
CA ARG A 88 28.99 0.78 15.15
C ARG A 88 30.50 0.67 15.46
N THR A 89 31.34 0.86 14.45
CA THR A 89 32.78 0.55 14.52
C THR A 89 33.70 1.77 14.37
N TYR A 90 33.16 2.91 13.96
CA TYR A 90 33.91 4.15 13.79
C TYR A 90 33.03 5.37 14.09
N ILE A 91 33.67 6.50 14.30
CA ILE A 91 33.04 7.81 14.48
C ILE A 91 33.49 8.73 13.34
N ASP A 92 32.56 9.45 12.74
CA ASP A 92 32.87 10.38 11.65
C ASP A 92 33.72 11.55 12.14
N SER A 93 34.60 12.03 11.26
CA SER A 93 35.48 13.16 11.58
C SER A 93 34.69 14.43 11.92
N SER A 94 33.54 14.64 11.28
CA SER A 94 32.65 15.78 11.56
C SER A 94 32.09 15.74 12.99
N ILE A 95 31.73 14.56 13.49
CA ILE A 95 31.27 14.37 14.88
C ILE A 95 32.43 14.59 15.85
N VAL A 96 33.64 14.10 15.53
CA VAL A 96 34.84 14.35 16.34
C VAL A 96 35.19 15.84 16.42
N GLU A 97 35.07 16.56 15.31
CA GLU A 97 35.27 18.01 15.27
C GLU A 97 34.24 18.75 16.11
N GLU A 98 32.97 18.32 16.08
CA GLU A 98 31.92 18.90 16.92
C GLU A 98 32.16 18.67 18.40
N LEU A 99 32.55 17.46 18.82
CA LEU A 99 32.89 17.16 20.21
C LEU A 99 34.00 18.11 20.73
N LYS A 100 34.99 18.42 19.88
CA LYS A 100 36.04 19.39 20.19
C LYS A 100 35.51 20.82 20.24
N SER A 101 34.69 21.21 19.27
CA SER A 101 34.06 22.54 19.18
C SER A 101 33.26 22.86 20.45
N LEU A 102 32.44 21.89 20.88
CA LEU A 102 31.61 21.97 22.08
C LEU A 102 32.40 21.87 23.40
N LYS A 103 33.70 21.54 23.33
CA LYS A 103 34.60 21.31 24.48
C LYS A 103 34.11 20.18 25.39
N VAL A 104 33.68 19.08 24.77
CA VAL A 104 33.22 17.88 25.49
C VAL A 104 34.39 17.26 26.25
N GLY A 105 34.25 17.13 27.57
CA GLY A 105 35.21 16.44 28.43
C GLY A 105 34.77 15.02 28.78
N LYS A 106 33.47 14.70 28.64
CA LYS A 106 32.95 13.35 28.91
C LYS A 106 31.84 12.94 27.94
N VAL A 107 31.91 11.71 27.44
CA VAL A 107 30.90 11.09 26.56
C VAL A 107 30.23 9.91 27.27
N PHE A 108 28.90 9.91 27.29
CA PHE A 108 28.10 8.74 27.65
C PHE A 108 27.82 7.91 26.40
N ILE A 109 28.38 6.70 26.33
CA ILE A 109 28.16 5.77 25.22
C ILE A 109 26.96 4.90 25.56
N ILE A 110 25.87 5.02 24.80
CA ILE A 110 24.63 4.30 25.07
C ILE A 110 24.59 3.00 24.27
N GLY A 111 24.41 1.89 24.99
CA GLY A 111 24.35 0.54 24.42
C GLY A 111 25.61 -0.30 24.66
N GLY A 112 25.43 -1.61 24.47
CA GLY A 112 26.50 -2.59 24.62
C GLY A 112 27.58 -2.48 23.54
N THR A 113 28.61 -3.32 23.63
CA THR A 113 29.69 -3.39 22.63
C THR A 113 29.21 -3.89 21.26
N ALA A 114 28.06 -4.56 21.23
CA ALA A 114 27.38 -4.95 19.99
C ALA A 114 26.82 -3.74 19.23
N SER A 115 26.33 -2.71 19.95
CA SER A 115 25.74 -1.49 19.37
C SER A 115 26.83 -0.46 19.04
N ILE A 116 27.79 -0.25 19.95
CA ILE A 116 28.93 0.65 19.75
C ILE A 116 30.19 -0.05 20.24
N SER A 117 31.09 -0.42 19.33
CA SER A 117 32.31 -1.17 19.64
C SER A 117 33.28 -0.41 20.56
N ASP A 118 34.16 -1.12 21.24
CA ASP A 118 35.21 -0.50 22.07
C ASP A 118 36.28 0.24 21.26
N THR A 119 36.31 0.07 19.93
CA THR A 119 37.15 0.87 19.04
C THR A 119 36.83 2.36 19.17
N ILE A 120 35.56 2.72 19.27
CA ILE A 120 35.11 4.11 19.43
C ILE A 120 35.51 4.66 20.80
N LEU A 121 35.40 3.84 21.85
CA LEU A 121 35.87 4.21 23.19
C LEU A 121 37.38 4.53 23.19
N ASN A 122 38.18 3.71 22.51
CA ASN A 122 39.62 3.97 22.36
C ASN A 122 39.91 5.25 21.55
N GLN A 123 39.14 5.50 20.48
CA GLN A 123 39.24 6.74 19.70
C GLN A 123 38.93 7.97 20.56
N LEU A 124 37.86 7.95 21.34
CA LEU A 124 37.49 9.07 22.23
C LEU A 124 38.52 9.30 23.34
N ASN A 125 38.99 8.22 23.99
CA ASN A 125 40.02 8.34 25.03
C ASN A 125 41.34 8.90 24.48
N SER A 126 41.67 8.63 23.21
CA SER A 126 42.86 9.21 22.55
C SER A 126 42.75 10.72 22.31
N LEU A 127 41.54 11.28 22.38
CA LEU A 127 41.25 12.70 22.29
C LEU A 127 41.18 13.38 23.67
N ASP A 128 41.58 12.70 24.74
CA ASP A 128 41.46 13.15 26.14
C ASP A 128 40.00 13.39 26.59
N ILE A 129 39.06 12.68 25.95
CA ILE A 129 37.64 12.71 26.31
C ILE A 129 37.34 11.48 27.19
N GLN A 130 36.83 11.71 28.40
CA GLN A 130 36.42 10.62 29.29
C GLN A 130 35.20 9.90 28.72
N THR A 131 35.16 8.58 28.85
CA THR A 131 34.02 7.78 28.35
C THR A 131 33.36 7.01 29.48
N GLU A 132 32.03 6.95 29.47
CA GLU A 132 31.24 6.08 30.35
C GLU A 132 30.21 5.34 29.51
N ARG A 133 30.34 4.01 29.44
CA ARG A 133 29.37 3.16 28.74
C ARG A 133 28.19 2.85 29.65
N ILE A 134 26.99 3.11 29.15
CA ILE A 134 25.72 2.74 29.79
C ILE A 134 25.01 1.79 28.82
N GLY A 135 25.24 0.49 29.00
CA GLY A 135 24.74 -0.55 28.11
C GLY A 135 24.33 -1.80 28.88
N GLY A 136 23.18 -2.34 28.52
CA GLY A 136 22.59 -3.55 29.05
C GLY A 136 22.81 -4.78 28.18
N VAL A 137 22.30 -5.92 28.65
CA VAL A 137 22.17 -7.13 27.81
C VAL A 137 21.17 -6.92 26.66
N ASP A 138 20.20 -6.04 26.87
CA ASP A 138 19.21 -5.60 25.90
C ASP A 138 18.80 -4.13 26.16
N ARG A 139 17.86 -3.62 25.36
CA ARG A 139 17.31 -2.26 25.47
C ARG A 139 16.62 -1.99 26.81
N TYR A 140 16.05 -3.01 27.42
CA TYR A 140 15.30 -2.89 28.68
C TYR A 140 16.27 -2.74 29.85
N ASP A 141 17.29 -3.59 29.93
CA ASP A 141 18.39 -3.46 30.90
C ASP A 141 19.16 -2.14 30.71
N THR A 142 19.36 -1.71 29.46
CA THR A 142 19.96 -0.40 29.17
C THR A 142 19.12 0.74 29.74
N SER A 143 17.79 0.69 29.57
CA SER A 143 16.88 1.71 30.12
C SER A 143 16.91 1.78 31.65
N VAL A 144 17.08 0.64 32.34
CA VAL A 144 17.24 0.59 33.80
C VAL A 144 18.55 1.22 34.24
N LYS A 145 19.68 0.91 33.58
CA LYS A 145 20.99 1.53 33.88
C LYS A 145 20.99 3.03 33.64
N ILE A 146 20.23 3.50 32.66
CA ILE A 146 19.99 4.94 32.47
C ILE A 146 19.14 5.49 33.62
N ALA A 147 18.08 4.78 34.04
CA ALA A 147 17.21 5.19 35.13
C ALA A 147 17.94 5.31 36.48
N GLU A 148 18.89 4.42 36.77
CA GLU A 148 19.75 4.49 37.96
C GLU A 148 20.53 5.80 38.06
N LYS A 149 20.84 6.46 36.93
CA LYS A 149 21.51 7.77 36.93
C LYS A 149 20.63 8.86 37.51
N PHE A 150 19.32 8.67 37.63
CA PHE A 150 18.38 9.65 38.20
C PHE A 150 18.29 9.57 39.72
N GLY A 151 18.72 8.46 40.33
CA GLY A 151 18.59 8.23 41.77
C GLY A 151 17.12 8.17 42.19
N LYS A 152 16.78 8.81 43.31
CA LYS A 152 15.40 8.84 43.80
C LYS A 152 14.52 9.72 42.92
N VAL A 153 13.41 9.15 42.45
CA VAL A 153 12.35 9.86 41.72
C VAL A 153 10.98 9.56 42.34
N ASN A 154 10.05 10.52 42.25
CA ASN A 154 8.65 10.37 42.64
C ASN A 154 7.71 10.17 41.44
N THR A 155 8.27 10.19 40.22
CA THR A 155 7.55 9.97 38.97
C THR A 155 8.39 9.08 38.07
N LEU A 156 7.75 8.12 37.41
CA LEU A 156 8.34 7.26 36.39
C LEU A 156 7.56 7.41 35.09
N THR A 157 8.26 7.25 33.97
CA THR A 157 7.63 7.14 32.66
C THR A 157 7.98 5.80 32.04
N VAL A 158 7.00 5.17 31.39
CA VAL A 158 7.09 3.82 30.84
C VAL A 158 6.58 3.84 29.41
N ALA A 159 7.36 3.28 28.50
CA ALA A 159 6.99 3.11 27.10
C ALA A 159 7.34 1.69 26.63
N THR A 160 6.71 1.25 25.54
CA THR A 160 7.13 0.00 24.89
C THR A 160 8.55 0.15 24.34
N GLY A 161 9.36 -0.91 24.44
CA GLY A 161 10.63 -1.02 23.72
C GLY A 161 10.50 -1.72 22.36
N GLU A 162 9.30 -2.15 21.97
CA GLU A 162 9.03 -2.85 20.70
C GLU A 162 8.80 -1.87 19.53
N ASP A 163 8.33 -0.65 19.82
CA ASP A 163 8.19 0.47 18.87
C ASP A 163 8.81 1.75 19.47
N TYR A 164 9.28 2.66 18.62
CA TYR A 164 10.12 3.79 19.03
C TYR A 164 9.33 5.08 19.25
N ALA A 165 8.17 5.21 18.62
CA ALA A 165 7.35 6.43 18.68
C ALA A 165 6.91 6.78 20.10
N ASP A 166 6.52 5.79 20.90
CA ASP A 166 6.02 6.01 22.26
C ASP A 166 7.15 6.48 23.21
N ALA A 167 8.34 5.89 23.10
CA ALA A 167 9.50 6.28 23.89
C ALA A 167 10.00 7.69 23.55
N ILE A 168 9.98 8.07 22.26
CA ILE A 168 10.34 9.43 21.82
C ILE A 168 9.29 10.46 22.24
N SER A 169 8.01 10.09 22.14
CA SER A 169 6.89 10.96 22.54
C SER A 169 7.00 11.35 24.01
N ILE A 170 7.26 10.37 24.88
CA ILE A 170 7.41 10.64 26.32
C ILE A 170 8.79 11.15 26.69
N GLY A 171 9.82 10.92 25.86
CA GLY A 171 11.21 11.26 26.15
C GLY A 171 11.43 12.76 26.41
N SER A 172 10.84 13.64 25.61
CA SER A 172 10.96 15.10 25.82
C SER A 172 10.24 15.56 27.10
N ALA A 173 9.07 14.99 27.40
CA ALA A 173 8.33 15.25 28.63
C ALA A 173 9.10 14.73 29.87
N ALA A 174 9.63 13.51 29.79
CA ALA A 174 10.42 12.88 30.84
C ALA A 174 11.71 13.67 31.11
N GLY A 175 12.39 14.14 30.05
CA GLY A 175 13.52 15.05 30.18
C GLY A 175 13.15 16.38 30.83
N ALA A 176 12.03 16.99 30.43
CA ALA A 176 11.53 18.23 31.04
C ALA A 176 11.16 18.06 32.53
N MET A 177 10.61 16.90 32.91
CA MET A 177 10.31 16.52 34.30
C MET A 177 11.57 16.15 35.10
N GLY A 178 12.67 15.79 34.43
CA GLY A 178 13.87 15.27 35.07
C GLY A 178 13.71 13.85 35.61
N VAL A 179 12.95 13.00 34.90
CA VAL A 179 12.66 11.60 35.29
C VAL A 179 13.03 10.62 34.18
N PRO A 180 13.29 9.34 34.49
CA PRO A 180 13.69 8.37 33.48
C PRO A 180 12.52 7.82 32.66
N VAL A 181 12.86 7.31 31.47
CA VAL A 181 12.00 6.45 30.63
C VAL A 181 12.45 5.01 30.80
N LEU A 182 11.58 4.17 31.36
CA LEU A 182 11.76 2.72 31.42
C LEU A 182 11.12 2.08 30.18
N LEU A 183 11.87 1.22 29.50
CA LEU A 183 11.34 0.44 28.39
C LEU A 183 10.85 -0.91 28.88
N VAL A 184 9.72 -1.37 28.35
CA VAL A 184 9.17 -2.70 28.65
C VAL A 184 8.67 -3.39 27.37
N PRO A 185 8.78 -4.72 27.25
CA PRO A 185 7.98 -5.49 26.30
C PRO A 185 6.48 -5.40 26.62
N LYS A 186 5.62 -5.69 25.64
CA LYS A 186 4.17 -5.57 25.81
C LYS A 186 3.62 -6.37 26.99
N ASN A 187 3.99 -7.65 27.08
CA ASN A 187 3.32 -8.63 27.94
C ASN A 187 4.12 -9.05 29.17
N ILE A 188 5.34 -8.56 29.34
CA ILE A 188 6.22 -9.00 30.42
C ILE A 188 7.06 -7.85 30.95
N MET A 189 7.09 -7.68 32.27
CA MET A 189 8.04 -6.79 32.92
C MET A 189 9.40 -7.50 33.06
N PRO A 190 10.47 -6.95 32.47
CA PRO A 190 11.81 -7.54 32.58
C PRO A 190 12.28 -7.59 34.03
N GLU A 191 13.09 -8.59 34.37
CA GLU A 191 13.59 -8.78 35.73
C GLU A 191 14.36 -7.56 36.25
N GLY A 192 15.25 -6.97 35.42
CA GLY A 192 15.98 -5.75 35.78
C GLY A 192 15.04 -4.58 36.10
N THR A 193 13.97 -4.41 35.33
CA THR A 193 12.95 -3.38 35.59
C THR A 193 12.24 -3.61 36.91
N ARG A 194 11.86 -4.86 37.21
CA ARG A 194 11.20 -5.26 38.46
C ARG A 194 12.09 -4.97 39.67
N ASN A 195 13.35 -5.40 39.61
CA ASN A 195 14.32 -5.18 40.69
C ASN A 195 14.51 -3.68 40.94
N TYR A 196 14.65 -2.88 39.87
CA TYR A 196 14.79 -1.42 39.98
C TYR A 196 13.60 -0.75 40.70
N ILE A 197 12.36 -1.12 40.37
CA ILE A 197 11.18 -0.52 41.03
C ILE A 197 11.00 -1.01 42.47
N GLU A 198 11.41 -2.24 42.79
CA GLU A 198 11.42 -2.76 44.16
C GLU A 198 12.47 -2.05 45.05
N GLU A 199 13.66 -1.80 44.50
CA GLU A 199 14.70 -1.00 45.16
C GLU A 199 14.24 0.44 45.38
N LEU A 200 13.59 1.05 44.37
CA LEU A 200 13.02 2.39 44.50
C LEU A 200 11.92 2.42 45.58
N ASN A 201 11.05 1.41 45.64
CA ASN A 201 10.04 1.29 46.70
C ASN A 201 10.69 1.19 48.09
N THR A 202 11.78 0.44 48.21
CA THR A 202 12.56 0.31 49.46
C THR A 202 13.15 1.65 49.89
N VAL A 203 13.73 2.41 48.96
CA VAL A 203 14.27 3.75 49.22
C VAL A 203 13.17 4.71 49.65
N ILE A 204 12.00 4.71 48.98
CA ILE A 204 10.86 5.56 49.32
C ILE A 204 10.34 5.27 50.73
N ASN A 205 10.18 3.99 51.09
CA ASN A 205 9.72 3.58 52.43
C ASN A 205 10.76 3.91 53.51
N SER A 206 12.05 3.65 53.27
CA SER A 206 13.14 4.01 54.18
C SER A 206 13.16 5.52 54.47
N ASP A 207 13.04 6.36 53.43
CA ASP A 207 13.02 7.81 53.58
C ASP A 207 11.81 8.31 54.37
N TYR A 208 10.63 7.75 54.10
CA TYR A 208 9.42 8.05 54.85
C TYR A 208 9.59 7.69 56.33
N ASN A 209 10.05 6.46 56.61
CA ASN A 209 10.24 5.96 57.97
C ASN A 209 11.31 6.74 58.76
N ASN A 210 12.40 7.16 58.10
CA ASN A 210 13.45 7.97 58.73
C ASN A 210 12.97 9.39 59.04
N LYS A 211 12.16 10.01 58.17
CA LYS A 211 11.53 11.31 58.44
C LYS A 211 10.53 11.24 59.60
N GLN A 212 9.75 10.16 59.70
CA GLN A 212 8.84 9.92 60.82
C GLN A 212 9.59 9.73 62.16
N LYS A 213 10.75 9.08 62.16
CA LYS A 213 11.60 8.91 63.37
C LYS A 213 12.28 10.21 63.84
N GLY A 214 12.50 11.18 62.95
CA GLY A 214 13.11 12.47 63.25
C GLY A 214 12.17 13.51 63.86
N GLN A 215 10.85 13.26 63.87
CA GLN A 215 9.86 14.17 64.44
C GLN A 215 9.71 13.95 65.95
N THR A 216 10.38 14.77 66.76
CA THR A 216 10.15 14.83 68.21
C THR A 216 8.85 15.57 68.50
N THR A 217 7.79 14.80 68.79
CA THR A 217 6.60 15.02 69.63
C THR A 217 5.92 16.40 69.77
N ASN A 218 6.26 17.46 69.03
CA ASN A 218 5.51 18.74 69.08
C ASN A 218 5.69 19.54 67.78
N SER A 219 5.07 19.08 66.69
CA SER A 219 4.68 19.96 65.59
C SER A 219 3.54 19.30 64.82
N SER A 220 2.35 19.90 64.94
CA SER A 220 1.24 19.69 64.02
C SER A 220 1.63 20.32 62.69
N ASN A 221 2.01 19.52 61.70
CA ASN A 221 1.92 19.85 60.28
C ASN A 221 1.96 18.57 59.44
N GLU A 222 1.14 18.57 58.39
CA GLU A 222 0.72 17.46 57.54
C GLU A 222 1.84 16.50 57.12
N GLY A 223 1.59 15.20 57.29
CA GLY A 223 2.53 14.16 56.86
C GLY A 223 2.72 14.16 55.35
N GLU A 224 3.96 14.25 54.88
CA GLU A 224 4.29 14.02 53.47
C GLU A 224 3.80 12.62 53.06
N PHE A 225 2.87 12.54 52.12
CA PHE A 225 2.35 11.27 51.62
C PHE A 225 3.43 10.54 50.81
N ARG A 226 3.53 9.21 51.00
CA ARG A 226 4.19 8.32 50.02
C ARG A 226 3.34 8.39 48.76
N ASN A 227 3.87 8.93 47.68
CA ASN A 227 3.20 8.91 46.39
C ASN A 227 4.25 8.75 45.30
N ILE A 228 3.98 7.83 44.38
CA ILE A 228 4.75 7.68 43.17
C ILE A 228 3.80 7.55 41.99
N LYS A 229 4.02 8.40 41.00
CA LYS A 229 3.21 8.43 39.80
C LYS A 229 3.93 7.73 38.65
N VAL A 230 3.26 6.81 37.98
CA VAL A 230 3.81 6.09 36.83
C VAL A 230 2.98 6.43 35.61
N PHE A 231 3.57 7.11 34.64
CA PHE A 231 2.94 7.35 33.34
C PHE A 231 3.27 6.20 32.39
N VAL A 232 2.26 5.50 31.91
CA VAL A 232 2.41 4.42 30.92
C VAL A 232 1.86 4.91 29.58
N VAL A 233 2.70 4.98 28.56
CA VAL A 233 2.25 5.30 27.20
C VAL A 233 1.74 4.05 26.51
N GLY A 234 0.49 4.11 26.04
CA GLY A 234 -0.19 3.01 25.37
C GLY A 234 -1.33 2.39 26.19
N ASP A 235 -2.29 1.81 25.46
CA ASP A 235 -3.32 0.95 26.04
C ASP A 235 -2.82 -0.49 26.23
N ASN A 236 -3.72 -1.42 26.56
CA ASN A 236 -3.39 -2.84 26.73
C ASN A 236 -2.80 -3.51 25.47
N SER A 237 -3.01 -2.93 24.28
CA SER A 237 -2.42 -3.43 23.03
C SER A 237 -0.93 -3.11 22.88
N VAL A 238 -0.43 -2.08 23.58
CA VAL A 238 0.96 -1.59 23.54
C VAL A 238 1.73 -2.01 24.80
N VAL A 239 1.17 -1.71 25.98
CA VAL A 239 1.69 -2.16 27.28
C VAL A 239 0.54 -2.82 28.01
N SER A 240 0.61 -4.14 28.20
CA SER A 240 -0.48 -4.91 28.77
C SER A 240 -0.88 -4.45 30.17
N ASP A 241 -2.14 -4.67 30.55
CA ASP A 241 -2.64 -4.39 31.89
C ASP A 241 -1.93 -5.20 32.97
N ASN A 242 -1.32 -6.34 32.62
CA ASN A 242 -0.48 -7.09 33.54
C ASN A 242 0.77 -6.29 33.91
N VAL A 243 1.51 -5.78 32.92
CA VAL A 243 2.73 -4.99 33.13
C VAL A 243 2.42 -3.69 33.88
N ALA A 244 1.35 -2.98 33.48
CA ALA A 244 0.93 -1.76 34.18
C ALA A 244 0.57 -2.03 35.65
N ARG A 245 -0.17 -3.12 35.93
CA ARG A 245 -0.50 -3.51 37.31
C ARG A 245 0.72 -3.93 38.12
N GLU A 246 1.76 -4.48 37.51
CA GLU A 246 3.01 -4.80 38.23
C GLU A 246 3.67 -3.53 38.79
N PHE A 247 3.72 -2.44 38.02
CA PHE A 247 4.18 -1.14 38.53
C PHE A 247 3.32 -0.65 39.69
N GLU A 248 2.00 -0.66 39.52
CA GLU A 248 1.06 -0.21 40.55
C GLU A 248 1.20 -1.02 41.85
N ASN A 249 1.32 -2.35 41.72
CA ASN A 249 1.38 -3.28 42.84
C ASN A 249 2.69 -3.29 43.60
N THR A 250 3.79 -2.81 43.00
CA THR A 250 5.11 -2.81 43.63
C THR A 250 5.22 -1.71 44.69
N PHE A 251 4.60 -0.56 44.45
CA PHE A 251 4.69 0.59 45.34
C PHE A 251 3.68 0.51 46.50
N LYS A 252 4.10 -0.20 47.55
CA LYS A 252 3.34 -0.46 48.78
C LYS A 252 4.16 -0.15 50.02
N ASP A 253 3.47 0.26 51.08
CA ASP A 253 4.02 0.43 52.43
C ASP A 253 4.57 -0.90 52.96
N ASP A 254 5.80 -0.89 53.47
CA ASP A 254 6.51 -2.08 53.99
C ASP A 254 5.94 -2.63 55.32
N VAL A 255 5.12 -1.85 56.01
CA VAL A 255 4.45 -2.16 57.28
C VAL A 255 2.96 -2.42 57.10
N THR A 256 2.22 -1.51 56.46
CA THR A 256 0.75 -1.61 56.31
C THR A 256 0.32 -2.39 55.08
N ASN A 257 1.23 -2.57 54.11
CA ASN A 257 0.95 -3.14 52.79
C ASN A 257 -0.09 -2.33 51.97
N GLU A 258 -0.37 -1.09 52.36
CA GLU A 258 -1.23 -0.17 51.61
C GLU A 258 -0.50 0.32 50.35
N GLN A 259 -1.21 0.29 49.22
CA GLN A 259 -0.71 0.72 47.93
C GLN A 259 -0.71 2.25 47.84
N PHE A 260 0.41 2.80 47.38
CA PHE A 260 0.56 4.25 47.19
C PHE A 260 1.08 4.63 45.80
N GLY A 261 1.41 3.65 44.95
CA GLY A 261 1.70 3.89 43.54
C GLY A 261 0.43 4.12 42.74
N TYR A 262 0.47 5.09 41.83
CA TYR A 262 -0.61 5.39 40.91
C TYR A 262 -0.13 5.31 39.46
N VAL A 263 -0.80 4.48 38.65
CA VAL A 263 -0.52 4.35 37.21
C VAL A 263 -1.53 5.19 36.41
N GLU A 264 -1.01 6.10 35.59
CA GLU A 264 -1.78 6.86 34.62
C GLU A 264 -1.43 6.39 33.20
N ARG A 265 -2.43 5.93 32.44
CA ARG A 265 -2.23 5.56 31.03
C ARG A 265 -2.49 6.74 30.10
N ILE A 266 -1.56 6.98 29.19
CA ILE A 266 -1.73 7.91 28.07
C ILE A 266 -1.96 7.06 26.81
N THR A 267 -3.22 6.94 26.40
CA THR A 267 -3.66 6.03 25.32
C THR A 267 -3.94 6.80 24.03
N GLY A 268 -4.19 6.11 22.93
CA GLY A 268 -4.51 6.70 21.62
C GLY A 268 -4.68 5.59 20.58
N SER A 269 -5.49 5.84 19.55
CA SER A 269 -5.83 4.83 18.53
C SER A 269 -4.63 4.36 17.71
N ASP A 270 -3.62 5.21 17.56
CA ASP A 270 -2.34 4.90 16.92
C ASP A 270 -1.17 5.62 17.63
N LYS A 271 0.06 5.41 17.13
CA LYS A 271 1.29 6.02 17.67
C LYS A 271 1.30 7.55 17.58
N TYR A 272 0.54 8.13 16.66
CA TYR A 272 0.49 9.56 16.40
C TYR A 272 -0.51 10.27 17.32
N GLU A 273 -1.67 9.67 17.53
CA GLU A 273 -2.62 10.14 18.53
C GLU A 273 -2.03 10.00 19.94
N ARG A 274 -1.31 8.90 20.23
CA ARG A 274 -0.57 8.78 21.50
C ARG A 274 0.46 9.90 21.67
N ASN A 275 1.23 10.21 20.62
CA ASN A 275 2.17 11.34 20.63
C ASN A 275 1.47 12.67 21.00
N ILE A 276 0.36 13.00 20.34
CA ILE A 276 -0.39 14.23 20.66
C ILE A 276 -1.02 14.18 22.06
N ASN A 277 -1.52 13.04 22.51
CA ASN A 277 -2.09 12.89 23.84
C ASN A 277 -1.04 13.04 24.95
N VAL A 278 0.20 12.58 24.73
CA VAL A 278 1.33 12.87 25.62
C VAL A 278 1.56 14.38 25.70
N ILE A 279 1.62 15.06 24.55
CA ILE A 279 1.82 16.52 24.51
C ILE A 279 0.70 17.27 25.24
N ALA A 280 -0.56 16.95 24.93
CA ALA A 280 -1.73 17.55 25.56
C ALA A 280 -1.70 17.37 27.09
N ARG A 281 -1.40 16.15 27.55
CA ARG A 281 -1.36 15.82 28.98
C ARG A 281 -0.34 16.65 29.77
N PHE A 282 0.79 16.96 29.15
CA PHE A 282 1.87 17.75 29.76
C PHE A 282 1.77 19.26 29.46
N LEU A 283 0.71 19.68 28.77
CA LEU A 283 0.28 21.08 28.61
C LEU A 283 -0.92 21.45 29.51
N GLU A 284 -1.70 20.47 29.96
CA GLU A 284 -2.83 20.70 30.87
C GLU A 284 -2.38 21.32 32.21
N LYS A 285 -2.95 22.48 32.54
CA LYS A 285 -2.84 23.04 33.90
C LYS A 285 -3.57 22.11 34.86
N SER A 286 -2.86 21.56 35.83
CA SER A 286 -3.49 20.83 36.94
C SER A 286 -4.43 21.78 37.68
N THR A 287 -5.74 21.69 37.39
CA THR A 287 -6.76 22.33 38.22
C THR A 287 -6.80 21.56 39.53
N GLY A 288 -5.99 21.98 40.50
CA GLY A 288 -6.23 21.63 41.89
C GLY A 288 -7.67 22.03 42.20
N THR A 289 -8.47 21.08 42.67
CA THR A 289 -9.75 21.38 43.28
C THR A 289 -9.50 22.28 44.48
N ASP A 290 -9.75 23.58 44.32
CA ASP A 290 -10.03 24.48 45.43
C ASP A 290 -11.20 23.89 46.21
N VAL A 291 -10.92 23.40 47.41
CA VAL A 291 -11.92 23.29 48.46
C VAL A 291 -11.87 24.64 49.17
N ASP A 292 -12.95 25.40 49.07
CA ASP A 292 -13.16 26.64 49.82
C ASP A 292 -12.77 26.44 51.29
N TYR A 293 -11.77 27.19 51.75
CA TYR A 293 -11.66 27.56 53.15
C TYR A 293 -11.18 29.02 53.22
N ASP A 294 -12.15 29.90 53.46
CA ASP A 294 -11.96 31.25 53.92
C ASP A 294 -11.13 31.29 55.21
N ASP A 295 -10.40 32.41 55.38
CA ASP A 295 -9.63 32.84 56.56
C ASP A 295 -8.34 32.05 56.88
N VAL A 296 -7.18 32.68 56.69
CA VAL A 296 -6.38 33.31 57.78
C VAL A 296 -5.04 33.83 57.21
N ASP A 297 -4.71 35.01 57.73
CA ASP A 297 -3.55 35.90 57.66
C ASP A 297 -2.20 35.47 57.06
N ASP A 298 -1.60 36.52 56.51
CA ASP A 298 -0.22 36.78 56.10
C ASP A 298 0.85 36.30 57.09
N ASP A 299 2.07 36.12 56.55
CA ASP A 299 3.36 35.92 57.23
C ASP A 299 3.68 34.52 57.80
N ASP A 300 4.02 33.55 56.93
CA ASP A 300 5.19 32.67 57.17
C ASP A 300 5.71 31.99 55.90
N TYR A 301 7.01 32.13 55.64
CA TYR A 301 7.72 31.45 54.55
C TYR A 301 7.91 29.99 54.95
N THR A 302 6.91 29.12 54.73
CA THR A 302 7.08 27.66 54.49
C THR A 302 5.73 26.98 54.21
N LYS A 303 5.38 26.76 52.93
CA LYS A 303 4.38 25.76 52.52
C LYS A 303 4.72 25.15 51.15
N THR A 304 4.94 23.83 51.17
CA THR A 304 4.65 22.76 50.18
C THR A 304 4.58 23.11 48.69
N ASP A 305 5.34 22.39 47.87
CA ASP A 305 5.22 22.45 46.39
C ASP A 305 4.90 21.07 45.79
N TYR A 306 3.70 20.56 46.06
CA TYR A 306 2.97 19.79 45.03
C TYR A 306 2.17 20.80 44.21
N SER A 307 2.90 21.61 43.44
CA SER A 307 2.32 22.41 42.38
C SER A 307 3.18 22.21 41.13
N THR A 308 2.67 21.46 40.16
CA THR A 308 3.06 21.69 38.76
C THR A 308 2.39 23.00 38.33
N LYS A 309 2.84 24.13 38.89
CA LYS A 309 2.27 25.47 38.63
C LYS A 309 2.94 26.15 37.42
N TYR A 310 3.65 25.39 36.60
CA TYR A 310 4.20 25.87 35.34
C TYR A 310 3.88 24.86 34.23
N ASP A 311 3.54 25.38 33.05
CA ASP A 311 3.36 24.59 31.83
C ASP A 311 4.66 23.79 31.58
N LEU A 312 4.63 22.46 31.74
CA LEU A 312 5.83 21.62 31.62
C LEU A 312 6.43 21.77 30.22
N PHE A 313 5.55 21.80 29.22
CA PHE A 313 5.89 22.21 27.86
C PHE A 313 5.59 23.70 27.63
N SER A 314 6.53 24.37 26.96
CA SER A 314 6.33 25.64 26.28
C SER A 314 6.02 25.38 24.81
N LEU A 315 4.95 25.97 24.31
CA LEU A 315 4.63 25.95 22.88
C LEU A 315 5.45 26.97 22.08
N ASN A 316 6.39 27.71 22.67
CA ASN A 316 7.19 28.72 21.95
C ASN A 316 7.99 28.12 20.79
N ASN A 317 8.51 26.90 20.94
CA ASN A 317 9.10 26.13 19.85
C ASN A 317 8.41 24.77 19.81
N ILE A 318 8.00 24.33 18.62
CA ILE A 318 7.49 22.98 18.40
C ILE A 318 8.45 22.26 17.48
N PHE A 319 8.95 21.12 17.94
CA PHE A 319 9.76 20.24 17.10
C PHE A 319 8.82 19.31 16.32
N VAL A 320 9.11 19.09 15.05
CA VAL A 320 8.38 18.14 14.22
C VAL A 320 9.36 17.21 13.51
N ALA A 321 9.08 15.91 13.59
CA ALA A 321 9.93 14.86 13.03
C ALA A 321 9.10 13.79 12.34
N SER A 322 9.75 13.01 11.47
CA SER A 322 9.13 11.81 10.91
C SER A 322 8.82 10.79 12.01
N GLY A 323 7.64 10.19 11.96
CA GLY A 323 7.28 9.01 12.76
C GLY A 323 7.79 7.69 12.18
N ASP A 324 8.51 7.75 11.05
CA ASP A 324 9.09 6.63 10.32
C ASP A 324 10.59 6.93 10.12
N GLY A 325 11.48 6.17 10.76
CA GLY A 325 12.93 6.48 10.77
C GLY A 325 13.34 7.51 11.83
N PHE A 326 13.26 7.11 13.09
CA PHE A 326 13.31 7.99 14.28
C PHE A 326 14.68 8.60 14.66
N ALA A 327 15.73 8.44 13.85
CA ALA A 327 17.08 8.88 14.22
C ALA A 327 17.14 10.41 14.41
N ASP A 328 16.53 11.15 13.47
CA ASP A 328 16.43 12.62 13.53
C ASP A 328 15.56 13.07 14.72
N ALA A 329 14.49 12.31 15.01
CA ALA A 329 13.60 12.56 16.13
C ALA A 329 14.31 12.36 17.48
N LEU A 330 15.18 11.35 17.61
CA LEU A 330 15.93 11.06 18.83
C LEU A 330 16.89 12.19 19.19
N SER A 331 17.73 12.64 18.25
CA SER A 331 18.66 13.75 18.50
C SER A 331 17.90 15.04 18.80
N GLY A 332 16.88 15.35 17.99
CA GLY A 332 16.06 16.54 18.18
C GLY A 332 15.25 16.54 19.48
N ALA A 333 14.86 15.36 20.00
CA ALA A 333 14.16 15.25 21.27
C ALA A 333 15.01 15.69 22.47
N ALA A 334 16.34 15.57 22.41
CA ALA A 334 17.24 16.11 23.44
C ALA A 334 17.20 17.64 23.47
N GLU A 335 17.23 18.28 22.30
CA GLU A 335 17.10 19.73 22.19
C GLU A 335 15.69 20.20 22.59
N ALA A 336 14.65 19.46 22.18
CA ALA A 336 13.28 19.73 22.60
C ALA A 336 13.14 19.65 24.13
N ALA A 337 13.68 18.61 24.76
CA ALA A 337 13.73 18.50 26.23
C ALA A 337 14.53 19.65 26.86
N LYS A 338 15.64 20.09 26.24
CA LYS A 338 16.42 21.25 26.67
C LYS A 338 15.55 22.50 26.75
N ASN A 339 14.76 22.74 25.72
CA ASN A 339 13.91 23.91 25.56
C ASN A 339 12.52 23.77 26.17
N ARG A 340 12.23 22.65 26.86
CA ARG A 340 10.88 22.30 27.34
C ARG A 340 9.85 22.37 26.20
N ALA A 341 10.21 21.91 25.02
CA ALA A 341 9.39 21.92 23.82
C ALA A 341 8.85 20.51 23.53
N PRO A 342 7.63 20.39 22.95
CA PRO A 342 7.11 19.11 22.49
C PRO A 342 7.77 18.67 21.17
N VAL A 343 7.74 17.35 20.92
CA VAL A 343 8.12 16.75 19.63
C VAL A 343 6.87 16.11 19.02
N ILE A 344 6.39 16.68 17.92
CA ILE A 344 5.27 16.16 17.14
C ILE A 344 5.80 15.18 16.10
N LEU A 345 5.26 13.96 16.12
CA LEU A 345 5.57 12.93 15.14
C LEU A 345 4.52 12.94 14.02
N SER A 346 4.98 12.88 12.77
CA SER A 346 4.10 12.77 11.60
C SER A 346 4.59 11.67 10.66
N GLY A 347 3.67 10.82 10.24
CA GLY A 347 3.90 9.77 9.26
C GLY A 347 3.77 10.28 7.83
N THR A 348 3.93 9.37 6.87
CA THR A 348 3.93 9.72 5.44
C THR A 348 2.63 10.35 4.94
N SER A 349 1.47 9.96 5.50
CA SER A 349 0.12 10.27 5.00
C SER A 349 -0.87 10.78 6.07
N ASN A 350 -0.38 11.28 7.21
CA ASN A 350 -1.25 11.61 8.35
C ASN A 350 -1.33 13.11 8.71
N SER A 351 -0.84 14.02 7.88
CA SER A 351 -0.74 15.46 8.20
C SER A 351 -2.08 16.07 8.67
N ASN A 352 -3.18 15.71 8.01
CA ASN A 352 -4.52 16.19 8.36
C ASN A 352 -4.98 15.64 9.72
N LEU A 353 -4.71 14.35 9.98
CA LEU A 353 -4.98 13.75 11.28
C LEU A 353 -4.17 14.45 12.37
N ILE A 354 -2.87 14.67 12.17
CA ILE A 354 -2.01 15.39 13.12
C ILE A 354 -2.53 16.81 13.36
N LYS A 355 -2.87 17.53 12.29
CA LYS A 355 -3.46 18.86 12.37
C LYS A 355 -4.74 18.86 13.21
N ASP A 356 -5.67 17.96 12.91
CA ASP A 356 -6.95 17.87 13.62
C ASP A 356 -6.74 17.50 15.09
N LEU A 357 -5.80 16.59 15.38
CA LEU A 357 -5.41 16.24 16.75
C LEU A 357 -4.80 17.43 17.49
N ILE A 358 -3.90 18.19 16.86
CA ILE A 358 -3.33 19.41 17.45
C ILE A 358 -4.45 20.40 17.79
N LEU A 359 -5.33 20.68 16.83
CA LEU A 359 -6.43 21.65 16.98
C LEU A 359 -7.46 21.23 18.02
N THR A 360 -7.70 19.93 18.19
CA THR A 360 -8.72 19.40 19.09
C THR A 360 -8.20 19.12 20.50
N LYS A 361 -6.93 18.73 20.63
CA LYS A 361 -6.39 18.21 21.89
C LYS A 361 -5.37 19.10 22.56
N ILE A 362 -4.66 19.96 21.83
CA ILE A 362 -3.71 20.87 22.47
C ILE A 362 -4.48 22.08 23.04
N PRO A 363 -4.53 22.26 24.38
CA PRO A 363 -5.36 23.31 24.97
C PRO A 363 -4.96 24.72 24.50
N ASN A 364 -5.95 25.53 24.12
CA ASN A 364 -5.76 26.91 23.66
C ASN A 364 -4.81 27.06 22.44
N TYR A 365 -4.59 26.00 21.65
CA TYR A 365 -3.85 26.12 20.40
C TYR A 365 -4.61 27.05 19.44
N ASN A 366 -3.91 27.95 18.73
CA ASN A 366 -4.47 28.96 17.82
C ASN A 366 -5.11 30.22 18.48
N ASN A 367 -4.74 30.55 19.72
CA ASN A 367 -5.01 31.87 20.31
C ASN A 367 -3.77 32.77 20.17
N ASP A 368 -3.94 34.09 19.98
CA ASP A 368 -2.84 35.07 19.76
C ASP A 368 -1.72 35.07 20.83
N SER A 369 -1.92 34.41 21.98
CA SER A 369 -0.97 34.34 23.10
C SER A 369 -0.23 33.01 23.26
N THR A 370 -0.55 31.99 22.44
CA THR A 370 -0.05 30.61 22.58
C THR A 370 0.46 30.00 21.27
N ASN A 371 0.44 30.75 20.17
CA ASN A 371 1.06 30.31 18.92
C ASN A 371 2.58 30.16 19.09
N PRO A 372 3.20 29.12 18.49
CA PRO A 372 4.64 28.98 18.52
C PRO A 372 5.34 30.18 17.88
N GLU A 373 6.47 30.59 18.45
CA GLU A 373 7.40 31.51 17.81
C GLU A 373 8.25 30.77 16.77
N TYR A 374 8.52 29.49 16.99
CA TYR A 374 9.31 28.64 16.09
C TYR A 374 8.65 27.29 15.83
N ILE A 375 8.82 26.81 14.60
CA ILE A 375 8.57 25.41 14.25
C ILE A 375 9.89 24.84 13.73
N THR A 376 10.46 23.92 14.49
CA THR A 376 11.75 23.28 14.19
C THR A 376 11.52 21.93 13.55
N VAL A 377 11.87 21.81 12.28
CA VAL A 377 11.74 20.59 11.48
C VAL A 377 13.02 19.78 11.58
N LEU A 378 12.90 18.54 12.01
CA LEU A 378 13.98 17.58 12.18
C LEU A 378 14.02 16.63 10.99
N GLY A 379 15.16 16.57 10.31
CA GLY A 379 15.39 15.70 9.15
C GLY A 379 15.19 16.39 7.81
N GLY A 380 15.67 15.73 6.75
CA GLY A 380 15.62 16.23 5.37
C GLY A 380 14.22 16.26 4.75
N GLU A 381 14.10 16.85 3.55
CA GLU A 381 12.85 16.88 2.79
C GLU A 381 12.33 15.48 2.43
N GLY A 382 13.21 14.49 2.27
CA GLY A 382 12.82 13.10 1.94
C GLY A 382 12.08 12.38 3.08
N VAL A 383 12.41 12.69 4.35
CA VAL A 383 11.75 12.08 5.52
C VAL A 383 10.58 12.92 6.02
N LEU A 384 10.72 14.25 6.02
CA LEU A 384 9.69 15.19 6.43
C LEU A 384 9.61 16.38 5.47
N PRO A 385 8.82 16.27 4.40
CA PRO A 385 8.67 17.31 3.39
C PRO A 385 8.08 18.61 3.95
N ASN A 386 8.48 19.75 3.41
CA ASN A 386 7.90 21.06 3.73
C ASN A 386 6.39 21.11 3.42
N SER A 387 5.90 20.35 2.43
CA SER A 387 4.45 20.21 2.20
C SER A 387 3.74 19.66 3.42
N ARG A 388 4.29 18.60 4.04
CA ARG A 388 3.75 17.98 5.24
C ARG A 388 3.73 18.96 6.42
N VAL A 389 4.84 19.65 6.65
CA VAL A 389 4.92 20.69 7.69
C VAL A 389 3.91 21.81 7.45
N ARG A 390 3.67 22.21 6.19
CA ARG A 390 2.63 23.19 5.84
C ARG A 390 1.22 22.66 6.01
N GLU A 391 0.96 21.39 5.74
CA GLU A 391 -0.35 20.79 6.00
C GLU A 391 -0.65 20.78 7.50
N ILE A 392 0.35 20.44 8.32
CA ILE A 392 0.21 20.39 9.78
C ILE A 392 0.09 21.79 10.39
N PHE A 393 0.90 22.77 9.97
CA PHE A 393 1.02 24.06 10.66
C PHE A 393 0.69 25.29 9.81
N GLY A 394 0.31 25.12 8.55
CA GLY A 394 0.12 26.23 7.61
C GLY A 394 -0.98 27.22 8.00
N TYR A 395 -1.89 26.84 8.89
CA TYR A 395 -2.93 27.74 9.42
C TYR A 395 -2.40 28.76 10.44
N ILE A 396 -1.23 28.54 11.04
CA ILE A 396 -0.56 29.48 11.94
C ILE A 396 0.71 30.08 11.36
N ILE A 397 1.36 29.43 10.38
CA ILE A 397 2.52 30.00 9.69
C ILE A 397 2.06 30.95 8.59
N GLY A 398 1.85 32.22 8.93
CA GLY A 398 1.73 33.27 7.92
C GLY A 398 3.09 33.56 7.31
N ASP A 399 3.43 32.72 6.36
CA ASP A 399 4.60 32.88 5.53
C ASP A 399 4.39 34.09 4.60
N LYS A 400 5.30 35.06 4.66
CA LYS A 400 5.43 36.10 3.63
C LYS A 400 5.98 35.52 2.31
N ASN A 401 6.27 34.22 2.25
CA ASN A 401 6.30 33.43 1.02
C ASN A 401 4.90 32.88 0.64
N THR A 402 3.87 33.65 0.90
CA THR A 402 2.61 33.64 0.12
C THR A 402 2.87 34.22 -1.26
N SER A 403 3.73 33.53 -2.00
CA SER A 403 3.62 33.40 -3.46
C SER A 403 4.02 31.97 -3.79
N THR A 404 3.07 31.03 -3.66
CA THR A 404 2.85 29.85 -4.54
C THR A 404 2.08 28.69 -3.89
N GLY A 405 1.68 28.72 -2.61
CA GLY A 405 1.01 27.55 -1.99
C GLY A 405 -0.53 27.59 -1.96
N ASP A 406 -1.12 28.68 -1.47
CA ASP A 406 -2.58 28.80 -1.25
C ASP A 406 -3.26 29.67 -2.31
N SER A 407 -2.49 30.01 -3.36
CA SER A 407 -2.95 30.72 -4.56
C SER A 407 -2.21 30.21 -5.80
N SER A 408 -1.55 29.03 -5.74
CA SER A 408 -1.09 28.39 -6.98
C SER A 408 -2.32 28.14 -7.82
N ILE A 409 -2.43 28.97 -8.85
CA ILE A 409 -3.31 28.74 -9.97
C ILE A 409 -2.90 27.38 -10.49
N THR A 410 -3.74 26.37 -10.27
CA THR A 410 -3.55 25.08 -10.90
C THR A 410 -4.06 25.23 -12.32
N THR A 411 -3.15 25.15 -13.28
CA THR A 411 -3.48 25.17 -14.70
C THR A 411 -3.55 23.73 -15.20
N PHE A 412 -4.67 23.38 -15.79
CA PHE A 412 -4.84 22.12 -16.51
C PHE A 412 -4.57 22.40 -17.99
N GLN A 413 -3.64 21.66 -18.58
CA GLN A 413 -3.34 21.82 -20.01
C GLN A 413 -4.42 21.17 -20.89
N ASP A 414 -5.02 20.09 -20.39
CA ASP A 414 -6.15 19.44 -21.03
C ASP A 414 -7.47 20.12 -20.62
N SER A 415 -8.13 20.76 -21.59
CA SER A 415 -9.40 21.48 -21.35
C SER A 415 -10.56 20.57 -20.92
N LYS A 416 -10.54 19.28 -21.29
CA LYS A 416 -11.57 18.32 -20.86
C LYS A 416 -11.35 17.94 -19.42
N LEU A 417 -10.10 17.65 -19.04
CA LEU A 417 -9.72 17.44 -17.65
C LEU A 417 -10.10 18.64 -16.79
N GLU A 418 -9.75 19.86 -17.23
CA GLU A 418 -10.11 21.08 -16.50
C GLU A 418 -11.62 21.15 -16.24
N LYS A 419 -12.44 20.89 -17.27
CA LYS A 419 -13.89 20.93 -17.17
C LYS A 419 -14.41 19.90 -16.17
N LEU A 420 -13.93 18.66 -16.22
CA LEU A 420 -14.34 17.59 -15.30
C LEU A 420 -13.97 17.92 -13.85
N ILE A 421 -12.80 18.50 -13.63
CA ILE A 421 -12.37 18.98 -12.32
C ILE A 421 -13.28 20.12 -11.85
N ARG A 422 -13.60 21.09 -12.71
CA ARG A 422 -14.53 22.18 -12.39
C ARG A 422 -15.90 21.68 -11.98
N ASP A 423 -16.43 20.70 -12.71
CA ASP A 423 -17.71 20.08 -12.41
C ASP A 423 -17.65 19.34 -11.07
N LYS A 424 -16.55 18.63 -10.78
CA LYS A 424 -16.31 17.93 -9.51
C LYS A 424 -16.28 18.87 -8.30
N VAL A 425 -15.66 20.04 -8.44
CA VAL A 425 -15.56 21.02 -7.34
C VAL A 425 -16.70 22.05 -7.33
N GLY A 426 -17.63 21.99 -8.29
CA GLY A 426 -18.76 22.92 -8.40
C GLY A 426 -18.34 24.36 -8.75
N LYS A 427 -17.24 24.52 -9.51
CA LYS A 427 -16.64 25.82 -9.85
C LYS A 427 -16.48 26.02 -11.36
N PRO A 428 -17.58 26.33 -12.08
CA PRO A 428 -17.58 26.40 -13.55
C PRO A 428 -16.75 27.56 -14.11
N ILE A 429 -16.51 28.62 -13.32
CA ILE A 429 -15.75 29.81 -13.73
C ILE A 429 -14.77 30.24 -12.64
N GLY A 430 -13.77 31.03 -13.03
CA GLY A 430 -12.75 31.55 -12.13
C GLY A 430 -11.57 30.59 -11.94
N THR A 431 -10.58 31.03 -11.17
CA THR A 431 -9.34 30.28 -10.99
C THR A 431 -9.53 29.05 -10.10
N LEU A 432 -8.98 27.90 -10.53
CA LEU A 432 -8.83 26.72 -9.68
C LEU A 432 -7.58 26.88 -8.83
N ALA A 433 -7.76 26.95 -7.52
CA ALA A 433 -6.68 27.01 -6.54
C ALA A 433 -6.51 25.64 -5.88
N TYR A 434 -5.32 25.38 -5.33
CA TYR A 434 -5.05 24.19 -4.53
C TYR A 434 -6.13 23.90 -3.47
N SER A 435 -6.67 24.94 -2.83
CA SER A 435 -7.76 24.82 -1.85
C SER A 435 -9.05 24.21 -2.40
N ASP A 436 -9.34 24.41 -3.69
CA ASP A 436 -10.51 23.82 -4.37
C ASP A 436 -10.28 22.31 -4.62
N LEU A 437 -9.02 21.91 -4.86
CA LEU A 437 -8.64 20.59 -5.35
C LEU A 437 -8.25 19.61 -4.24
N LYS A 438 -7.69 20.10 -3.14
CA LYS A 438 -7.15 19.25 -2.06
C LYS A 438 -8.20 18.36 -1.39
N ASN A 439 -9.49 18.68 -1.47
CA ASN A 439 -10.55 17.88 -0.84
C ASN A 439 -11.05 16.73 -1.73
N ILE A 440 -10.54 16.62 -2.97
CA ILE A 440 -10.92 15.55 -3.88
C ILE A 440 -10.24 14.26 -3.42
N THR A 441 -11.04 13.27 -3.01
CA THR A 441 -10.55 11.96 -2.55
C THR A 441 -10.74 10.85 -3.59
N SER A 442 -11.62 11.06 -4.57
CA SER A 442 -11.84 10.10 -5.66
C SER A 442 -12.26 10.81 -6.95
N LEU A 443 -11.67 10.38 -8.06
CA LEU A 443 -11.95 10.84 -9.42
C LEU A 443 -12.14 9.63 -10.35
N ASN A 444 -13.21 9.68 -11.13
CA ASN A 444 -13.38 8.85 -12.31
C ASN A 444 -13.31 9.77 -13.53
N LEU A 445 -12.29 9.55 -14.35
CA LEU A 445 -11.95 10.29 -15.56
C LEU A 445 -11.78 9.32 -16.74
N SER A 446 -12.42 8.15 -16.66
CA SER A 446 -12.33 7.09 -17.67
C SER A 446 -13.04 7.49 -18.97
N ASN A 447 -12.41 7.21 -20.12
CA ASN A 447 -12.99 7.44 -21.45
C ASN A 447 -13.38 8.90 -21.74
N GLU A 448 -12.55 9.84 -21.30
CA GLU A 448 -12.77 11.29 -21.50
C GLU A 448 -11.88 11.86 -22.63
N GLY A 449 -10.99 11.04 -23.19
CA GLY A 449 -10.02 11.42 -24.21
C GLY A 449 -9.06 12.50 -23.70
N ILE A 450 -8.57 12.31 -22.47
CA ILE A 450 -7.56 13.14 -21.80
C ILE A 450 -6.17 12.74 -22.31
N THR A 451 -5.34 13.74 -22.60
CA THR A 451 -3.96 13.54 -23.09
C THR A 451 -2.89 14.01 -22.11
N ASP A 452 -3.22 15.02 -21.30
CA ASP A 452 -2.31 15.66 -20.35
C ASP A 452 -2.99 15.75 -18.98
N ILE A 453 -2.35 15.17 -17.96
CA ILE A 453 -2.86 15.12 -16.59
C ILE A 453 -2.21 16.15 -15.66
N SER A 454 -1.45 17.11 -16.21
CA SER A 454 -0.88 18.21 -15.46
C SER A 454 -1.98 19.01 -14.75
N GLY A 455 -1.73 19.31 -13.48
CA GLY A 455 -2.69 19.88 -12.54
C GLY A 455 -3.26 18.86 -11.56
N LEU A 456 -3.25 17.56 -11.87
CA LEU A 456 -3.67 16.51 -10.92
C LEU A 456 -2.72 16.40 -9.72
N GLU A 457 -1.46 16.82 -9.82
CA GLU A 457 -0.52 16.86 -8.70
C GLU A 457 -0.99 17.73 -7.52
N SER A 458 -1.98 18.61 -7.75
CA SER A 458 -2.62 19.44 -6.71
C SER A 458 -3.72 18.68 -5.93
N CYS A 459 -4.17 17.52 -6.40
CA CYS A 459 -5.19 16.69 -5.75
C CYS A 459 -4.56 15.74 -4.72
N VAL A 460 -3.77 16.26 -3.79
CA VAL A 460 -2.86 15.44 -2.94
C VAL A 460 -3.54 14.42 -2.02
N ASN A 461 -4.84 14.58 -1.69
CA ASN A 461 -5.59 13.65 -0.83
C ASN A 461 -6.40 12.61 -1.64
N LEU A 462 -6.07 12.43 -2.92
CA LEU A 462 -6.71 11.46 -3.79
C LEU A 462 -6.36 10.03 -3.36
N LYS A 463 -7.38 9.19 -3.16
CA LYS A 463 -7.24 7.79 -2.75
C LYS A 463 -7.58 6.82 -3.87
N SER A 464 -8.44 7.24 -4.79
CA SER A 464 -8.90 6.44 -5.91
C SER A 464 -8.92 7.29 -7.18
N LEU A 465 -8.27 6.83 -8.23
CA LEU A 465 -8.14 7.52 -9.52
C LEU A 465 -8.33 6.54 -10.66
N ASP A 466 -9.39 6.74 -11.44
CA ASP A 466 -9.60 6.02 -12.69
C ASP A 466 -9.33 6.95 -13.88
N LEU A 467 -8.24 6.70 -14.59
CA LEU A 467 -7.79 7.37 -15.80
C LEU A 467 -7.82 6.43 -17.02
N SER A 468 -8.56 5.32 -16.93
CA SER A 468 -8.58 4.31 -17.99
C SER A 468 -9.17 4.82 -19.31
N TYR A 469 -8.82 4.20 -20.44
CA TYR A 469 -9.35 4.53 -21.77
C TYR A 469 -9.12 6.00 -22.16
N ASN A 470 -7.90 6.50 -21.93
CA ASN A 470 -7.49 7.85 -22.31
C ASN A 470 -6.32 7.80 -23.29
N GLN A 471 -5.53 8.87 -23.39
CA GLN A 471 -4.40 8.98 -24.32
C GLN A 471 -3.13 9.46 -23.60
N ILE A 472 -3.01 9.12 -22.31
CA ILE A 472 -1.98 9.62 -21.41
C ILE A 472 -0.66 8.92 -21.71
N LYS A 473 0.41 9.72 -21.86
CA LYS A 473 1.79 9.22 -22.01
C LYS A 473 2.63 9.48 -20.77
N ASP A 474 2.50 10.69 -20.23
CA ASP A 474 3.29 11.18 -19.10
C ASP A 474 2.49 11.07 -17.79
N VAL A 475 2.99 10.22 -16.89
CA VAL A 475 2.43 10.02 -15.55
C VAL A 475 3.17 10.78 -14.45
N LYS A 476 4.16 11.61 -14.79
CA LYS A 476 4.91 12.46 -13.85
C LYS A 476 4.01 13.30 -12.92
N PRO A 477 2.86 13.85 -13.35
CA PRO A 477 1.96 14.58 -12.44
C PRO A 477 1.44 13.75 -11.26
N LEU A 478 1.48 12.41 -11.33
CA LEU A 478 1.03 11.55 -10.23
C LEU A 478 2.04 11.44 -9.09
N LEU A 479 3.30 11.86 -9.29
CA LEU A 479 4.42 11.65 -8.36
C LEU A 479 4.18 12.12 -6.91
N LYS A 480 3.28 13.11 -6.71
CA LYS A 480 2.98 13.71 -5.40
C LYS A 480 1.75 13.12 -4.72
N LEU A 481 1.09 12.13 -5.32
CA LEU A 481 -0.19 11.60 -4.86
C LEU A 481 0.00 10.36 -3.97
N TYR A 482 0.76 10.52 -2.89
CA TYR A 482 1.23 9.43 -2.02
C TYR A 482 0.11 8.58 -1.37
N ASP A 483 -1.11 9.12 -1.30
CA ASP A 483 -2.27 8.51 -0.65
C ASP A 483 -3.14 7.65 -1.59
N ILE A 484 -2.78 7.55 -2.87
CA ILE A 484 -3.53 6.72 -3.83
C ILE A 484 -3.40 5.25 -3.43
N LYS A 485 -4.56 4.60 -3.28
CA LYS A 485 -4.72 3.17 -3.00
C LYS A 485 -5.17 2.41 -4.24
N ASP A 486 -6.09 2.99 -5.01
CA ASP A 486 -6.65 2.40 -6.22
C ASP A 486 -6.31 3.28 -7.43
N LEU A 487 -5.47 2.79 -8.33
CA LEU A 487 -5.06 3.49 -9.55
C LEU A 487 -5.34 2.64 -10.78
N ASN A 488 -6.24 3.13 -11.63
CA ASN A 488 -6.50 2.53 -12.93
C ASN A 488 -5.95 3.43 -14.05
N LEU A 489 -4.92 2.95 -14.73
CA LEU A 489 -4.25 3.60 -15.86
C LEU A 489 -4.38 2.76 -17.15
N SER A 490 -5.27 1.75 -17.16
CA SER A 490 -5.43 0.86 -18.31
C SER A 490 -5.83 1.58 -19.60
N HIS A 491 -5.48 1.01 -20.76
CA HIS A 491 -5.82 1.57 -22.07
C HIS A 491 -5.34 3.04 -22.22
N ASN A 492 -4.04 3.25 -22.05
CA ASN A 492 -3.34 4.53 -22.24
C ASN A 492 -2.07 4.32 -23.07
N LYS A 493 -1.23 5.34 -23.20
CA LYS A 493 -0.01 5.34 -24.04
C LYS A 493 1.26 5.35 -23.17
N ILE A 494 1.20 4.81 -21.95
CA ILE A 494 2.26 4.92 -20.94
C ILE A 494 3.38 3.94 -21.26
N SER A 495 4.62 4.40 -21.32
CA SER A 495 5.80 3.54 -21.46
C SER A 495 6.76 3.62 -20.28
N ASP A 496 6.75 4.74 -19.54
CA ASP A 496 7.62 4.98 -18.40
C ASP A 496 6.79 4.98 -17.10
N VAL A 497 6.93 3.91 -16.31
CA VAL A 497 6.26 3.76 -15.02
C VAL A 497 7.09 4.24 -13.84
N SER A 498 8.33 4.71 -14.06
CA SER A 498 9.26 5.07 -12.98
C SER A 498 8.73 6.15 -12.02
N TYR A 499 7.85 7.03 -12.51
CA TYR A 499 7.17 8.07 -11.73
C TYR A 499 6.10 7.54 -10.76
N LEU A 500 5.74 6.26 -10.83
CA LEU A 500 4.81 5.61 -9.90
C LEU A 500 5.51 5.13 -8.62
N SER A 501 6.85 5.07 -8.60
CA SER A 501 7.66 4.53 -7.48
C SER A 501 7.38 5.12 -6.09
N ASN A 502 6.86 6.36 -6.03
CA ASN A 502 6.52 7.04 -4.77
C ASN A 502 5.09 6.77 -4.28
N LEU A 503 4.29 6.02 -5.02
CA LEU A 503 2.90 5.68 -4.67
C LEU A 503 2.88 4.49 -3.70
N THR A 504 3.52 4.65 -2.54
CA THR A 504 3.77 3.56 -1.57
C THR A 504 2.50 3.03 -0.90
N SER A 505 1.39 3.76 -1.00
CA SER A 505 0.08 3.38 -0.45
C SER A 505 -0.78 2.55 -1.41
N LEU A 506 -0.29 2.25 -2.62
CA LEU A 506 -1.04 1.49 -3.62
C LEU A 506 -1.40 0.10 -3.11
N GLU A 507 -2.68 -0.23 -3.24
CA GLU A 507 -3.27 -1.55 -2.95
C GLU A 507 -3.70 -2.23 -4.26
N GLN A 508 -4.16 -1.44 -5.24
CA GLN A 508 -4.57 -1.90 -6.57
C GLN A 508 -3.98 -1.01 -7.67
N LEU A 509 -3.28 -1.62 -8.62
CA LEU A 509 -2.70 -0.95 -9.78
C LEU A 509 -3.09 -1.70 -11.06
N ASN A 510 -3.80 -1.02 -11.94
CA ASN A 510 -4.10 -1.53 -13.28
C ASN A 510 -3.35 -0.71 -14.33
N LEU A 511 -2.43 -1.38 -15.04
CA LEU A 511 -1.59 -0.87 -16.11
C LEU A 511 -1.82 -1.63 -17.43
N SER A 512 -2.91 -2.40 -17.54
CA SER A 512 -3.21 -3.18 -18.74
C SER A 512 -3.27 -2.29 -19.99
N ASP A 513 -2.93 -2.85 -21.15
CA ASP A 513 -3.08 -2.15 -22.43
C ASP A 513 -2.40 -0.77 -22.46
N ASN A 514 -1.09 -0.75 -22.20
CA ASN A 514 -0.21 0.42 -22.29
C ASN A 514 0.98 0.12 -23.22
N ASN A 515 2.06 0.90 -23.20
CA ASN A 515 3.27 0.65 -24.00
C ASN A 515 4.48 0.31 -23.11
N ILE A 516 4.25 -0.41 -22.01
CA ILE A 516 5.30 -0.69 -21.03
C ILE A 516 6.14 -1.87 -21.53
N SER A 517 7.45 -1.70 -21.61
CA SER A 517 8.40 -2.73 -22.02
C SER A 517 9.55 -2.91 -21.04
N ASP A 518 9.49 -2.21 -19.89
CA ASP A 518 10.54 -2.17 -18.88
C ASP A 518 9.93 -1.80 -17.52
N LEU A 519 10.13 -2.66 -16.52
CA LEU A 519 9.72 -2.43 -15.13
C LEU A 519 10.89 -2.10 -14.19
N SER A 520 12.13 -2.14 -14.68
CA SER A 520 13.36 -2.19 -13.88
C SER A 520 13.87 -0.84 -13.34
N HIS A 521 13.18 0.26 -13.66
CA HIS A 521 13.65 1.60 -13.32
C HIS A 521 12.68 2.33 -12.38
N SER A 522 13.14 2.68 -11.17
CA SER A 522 12.58 3.77 -10.36
C SER A 522 13.35 5.08 -10.60
N ARG A 523 12.65 6.21 -10.45
CA ARG A 523 13.30 7.51 -10.31
C ARG A 523 13.49 7.81 -8.84
N GLU A 524 14.74 7.89 -8.39
CA GLU A 524 15.02 8.65 -7.18
C GLU A 524 14.63 10.12 -7.43
N ASN A 525 14.01 10.75 -6.44
CA ASN A 525 13.68 12.16 -6.45
C ASN A 525 14.97 12.99 -6.25
N THR A 526 15.94 12.88 -7.16
CA THR A 526 17.10 13.77 -7.17
C THR A 526 16.69 15.13 -7.71
N LYS A 527 17.07 16.17 -6.96
CA LYS A 527 16.89 17.59 -7.27
C LYS A 527 17.25 17.89 -8.73
N ASP A 528 16.46 18.80 -9.30
CA ASP A 528 16.73 19.67 -10.44
C ASP A 528 17.73 19.17 -11.49
N ASP A 529 17.17 18.90 -12.67
CA ASP A 529 17.82 18.61 -13.95
C ASP A 529 19.10 19.46 -14.19
N ASP A 530 20.28 19.01 -13.73
CA ASP A 530 21.58 19.49 -14.26
C ASP A 530 22.83 18.68 -13.83
N ASP A 531 22.77 17.35 -13.67
CA ASP A 531 24.00 16.56 -13.52
C ASP A 531 24.03 15.35 -14.46
N SER A 532 25.02 15.35 -15.36
CA SER A 532 25.17 14.41 -16.48
C SER A 532 26.03 13.20 -16.14
N ASP A 533 26.08 12.81 -14.87
CA ASP A 533 26.92 11.73 -14.37
C ASP A 533 26.16 10.90 -13.31
N TYR A 534 25.23 10.07 -13.76
CA TYR A 534 24.55 9.12 -12.87
C TYR A 534 24.55 7.72 -13.48
N ASP A 535 25.43 6.88 -12.94
CA ASP A 535 25.55 5.46 -13.28
C ASP A 535 24.66 4.63 -12.33
N LYS A 536 23.54 4.16 -12.89
CA LYS A 536 22.89 2.86 -12.68
C LYS A 536 23.02 2.18 -11.31
N THR A 537 22.16 2.57 -10.37
CA THR A 537 21.41 1.58 -9.59
C THR A 537 20.01 2.13 -9.37
N SER A 538 19.16 2.09 -10.41
CA SER A 538 17.73 2.36 -10.24
C SER A 538 17.12 1.16 -9.52
N ASP A 539 16.64 1.38 -8.30
CA ASP A 539 15.81 0.39 -7.62
C ASP A 539 14.55 0.10 -8.45
N SER A 540 13.94 -1.07 -8.28
CA SER A 540 12.65 -1.40 -8.90
C SER A 540 11.57 -0.34 -8.63
N VAL A 541 10.69 -0.07 -9.61
CA VAL A 541 9.49 0.76 -9.39
C VAL A 541 8.59 0.17 -8.27
N PHE A 542 8.63 -1.15 -8.10
CA PHE A 542 7.81 -1.89 -7.13
C PHE A 542 8.45 -2.03 -5.75
N LYS A 543 9.73 -1.67 -5.59
CA LYS A 543 10.48 -1.89 -4.34
C LYS A 543 9.78 -1.34 -3.09
N ASN A 544 9.14 -0.17 -3.23
CA ASN A 544 8.45 0.51 -2.12
C ASN A 544 6.93 0.30 -2.11
N MET A 545 6.37 -0.47 -3.04
CA MET A 545 4.93 -0.74 -3.15
C MET A 545 4.51 -1.96 -2.30
N THR A 546 4.94 -2.01 -1.05
CA THR A 546 4.79 -3.18 -0.17
C THR A 546 3.34 -3.46 0.25
N HIS A 547 2.37 -2.66 -0.19
CA HIS A 547 0.93 -2.82 0.10
C HIS A 547 0.14 -3.34 -1.11
N LEU A 548 0.79 -3.46 -2.27
CA LEU A 548 0.13 -3.82 -3.52
C LEU A 548 -0.37 -5.26 -3.45
N ALA A 549 -1.69 -5.43 -3.57
CA ALA A 549 -2.36 -6.71 -3.53
C ALA A 549 -2.84 -7.15 -4.93
N PHE A 550 -3.14 -6.18 -5.81
CA PHE A 550 -3.59 -6.42 -7.17
C PHE A 550 -2.71 -5.67 -8.17
N LEU A 551 -2.18 -6.40 -9.15
CA LEU A 551 -1.43 -5.86 -10.28
C LEU A 551 -1.94 -6.46 -11.59
N ASP A 552 -2.36 -5.60 -12.50
CA ASP A 552 -2.73 -5.97 -13.86
C ASP A 552 -1.78 -5.33 -14.88
N LEU A 553 -1.08 -6.16 -15.64
CA LEU A 553 -0.15 -5.77 -16.71
C LEU A 553 -0.59 -6.35 -18.07
N SER A 554 -1.80 -6.93 -18.14
CA SER A 554 -2.26 -7.70 -19.28
C SER A 554 -2.46 -6.88 -20.56
N ASN A 555 -2.61 -7.59 -21.67
CA ASN A 555 -3.03 -7.06 -22.95
C ASN A 555 -4.36 -7.67 -23.38
N SER A 556 -5.15 -6.87 -24.08
CA SER A 556 -6.33 -7.33 -24.79
C SER A 556 -5.92 -8.30 -25.92
N SER A 557 -6.82 -9.23 -26.22
CA SER A 557 -6.62 -10.25 -27.27
C SER A 557 -6.73 -9.67 -28.70
N VAL A 558 -6.92 -8.36 -28.81
CA VAL A 558 -7.09 -7.62 -30.06
C VAL A 558 -5.75 -7.54 -30.79
N SER A 559 -5.69 -7.97 -32.04
CA SER A 559 -4.43 -8.30 -32.72
C SER A 559 -3.80 -7.18 -33.56
N GLY A 560 -4.34 -5.96 -33.55
CA GLY A 560 -3.82 -4.89 -34.40
C GLY A 560 -2.77 -4.02 -33.71
N SER A 561 -2.01 -3.35 -34.57
CA SER A 561 -0.79 -2.61 -34.24
C SER A 561 -1.03 -1.24 -33.61
N TYR A 562 -2.27 -0.89 -33.27
CA TYR A 562 -2.65 0.37 -32.64
C TYR A 562 -3.22 0.23 -31.23
N SER A 563 -3.55 -0.99 -30.81
CA SER A 563 -3.73 -1.29 -29.38
C SER A 563 -2.40 -1.08 -28.66
N TYR A 564 -2.41 -0.27 -27.60
CA TYR A 564 -1.23 -0.10 -26.76
C TYR A 564 -1.06 -1.40 -26.00
N LYS A 565 0.01 -2.13 -26.31
CA LYS A 565 0.33 -3.40 -25.66
C LYS A 565 1.61 -3.31 -24.86
N ASN A 566 1.51 -3.78 -23.64
CA ASN A 566 2.65 -4.02 -22.78
C ASN A 566 3.51 -5.11 -23.43
N SER A 567 4.78 -4.81 -23.65
CA SER A 567 5.77 -5.74 -24.18
C SER A 567 6.61 -6.35 -23.04
N ILE A 568 5.96 -6.68 -21.93
CA ILE A 568 6.58 -7.31 -20.76
C ILE A 568 7.05 -8.71 -21.12
N ASP A 569 8.30 -9.01 -20.82
CA ASP A 569 8.90 -10.34 -20.96
C ASP A 569 9.32 -10.93 -19.61
N SER A 570 10.01 -12.07 -19.64
CA SER A 570 10.41 -12.76 -18.41
C SER A 570 11.46 -12.03 -17.58
N SER A 571 12.26 -11.15 -18.17
CA SER A 571 13.27 -10.37 -17.44
C SER A 571 12.66 -9.25 -16.60
N ASP A 572 11.51 -8.72 -17.02
CA ASP A 572 10.75 -7.74 -16.26
C ASP A 572 10.12 -8.31 -14.98
N LEU A 573 9.99 -9.64 -14.88
CA LEU A 573 9.39 -10.28 -13.70
C LEU A 573 10.34 -10.30 -12.49
N ASP A 574 11.65 -10.08 -12.68
CA ASP A 574 12.62 -9.92 -11.60
C ASP A 574 12.17 -8.81 -10.62
N GLU A 575 11.53 -7.78 -11.16
CA GLU A 575 11.08 -6.60 -10.44
C GLU A 575 9.89 -6.85 -9.51
N LEU A 576 9.20 -7.98 -9.69
CA LEU A 576 8.03 -8.32 -8.88
C LEU A 576 8.40 -8.98 -7.56
N GLU A 577 9.66 -9.38 -7.34
CA GLU A 577 10.12 -10.07 -6.12
C GLU A 577 9.81 -9.31 -4.82
N TYR A 578 9.69 -7.98 -4.89
CA TYR A 578 9.37 -7.10 -3.77
C TYR A 578 7.90 -7.16 -3.33
N LEU A 579 7.02 -7.67 -4.19
CA LEU A 579 5.57 -7.66 -4.00
C LEU A 579 5.07 -8.87 -3.20
N ILE A 580 5.69 -9.15 -2.05
CA ILE A 580 5.41 -10.32 -1.20
C ILE A 580 3.98 -10.38 -0.61
N ARG A 581 3.14 -9.37 -0.86
CA ARG A 581 1.72 -9.32 -0.47
C ARG A 581 0.78 -9.38 -1.67
N LEU A 582 1.31 -9.57 -2.88
CA LEU A 582 0.52 -9.66 -4.10
C LEU A 582 -0.36 -10.92 -4.05
N THR A 583 -1.66 -10.74 -4.18
CA THR A 583 -2.65 -11.84 -4.15
C THR A 583 -3.24 -12.11 -5.52
N SER A 584 -3.17 -11.13 -6.43
CA SER A 584 -3.68 -11.21 -7.79
C SER A 584 -2.70 -10.60 -8.79
N LEU A 585 -2.30 -11.39 -9.78
CA LEU A 585 -1.44 -10.99 -10.88
C LEU A 585 -2.06 -11.39 -12.22
N ASN A 586 -2.22 -10.42 -13.11
CA ASN A 586 -2.71 -10.66 -14.47
C ASN A 586 -1.64 -10.28 -15.50
N LEU A 587 -1.17 -11.28 -16.24
CA LEU A 587 -0.13 -11.20 -17.28
C LEU A 587 -0.65 -11.68 -18.64
N LYS A 588 -1.98 -11.81 -18.79
CA LYS A 588 -2.60 -12.27 -20.05
C LYS A 588 -2.06 -11.51 -21.26
N GLY A 589 -1.77 -12.19 -22.36
CA GLY A 589 -1.40 -11.53 -23.63
C GLY A 589 -0.02 -10.87 -23.65
N THR A 590 0.81 -11.06 -22.61
CA THR A 590 2.20 -10.55 -22.54
C THR A 590 3.20 -11.54 -23.17
N ASN A 591 4.46 -11.14 -23.30
CA ASN A 591 5.52 -11.96 -23.90
C ASN A 591 6.25 -12.86 -22.89
N VAL A 592 5.65 -13.06 -21.70
CA VAL A 592 6.22 -13.92 -20.64
C VAL A 592 6.32 -15.37 -21.12
N ALA A 593 7.51 -15.97 -20.99
CA ALA A 593 7.77 -17.36 -21.38
C ALA A 593 8.35 -18.24 -20.25
N SER A 594 9.01 -17.61 -19.28
CA SER A 594 9.56 -18.19 -18.05
C SER A 594 8.88 -17.56 -16.84
N LEU A 595 8.58 -18.39 -15.83
CA LEU A 595 7.94 -18.01 -14.57
C LEU A 595 8.89 -18.05 -13.37
N THR A 596 10.20 -18.23 -13.60
CA THR A 596 11.19 -18.57 -12.54
C THR A 596 11.12 -17.63 -11.33
N ASN A 597 10.78 -16.36 -11.55
CA ASN A 597 10.75 -15.29 -10.57
C ASN A 597 9.42 -15.19 -9.80
N LEU A 598 8.37 -15.86 -10.26
CA LEU A 598 7.07 -15.85 -9.58
C LEU A 598 7.05 -16.72 -8.32
N LYS A 599 8.01 -17.64 -8.16
CA LYS A 599 8.06 -18.57 -7.02
C LYS A 599 8.11 -17.88 -5.64
N GLU A 600 8.61 -16.65 -5.58
CA GLU A 600 8.73 -15.86 -4.34
C GLU A 600 7.39 -15.22 -3.93
N LEU A 601 6.38 -15.23 -4.82
CA LEU A 601 5.07 -14.63 -4.59
C LEU A 601 4.08 -15.61 -3.98
N GLU A 602 4.47 -16.24 -2.86
CA GLU A 602 3.70 -17.32 -2.21
C GLU A 602 2.27 -16.92 -1.79
N THR A 603 1.97 -15.62 -1.66
CA THR A 603 0.63 -15.11 -1.33
C THR A 603 -0.33 -15.05 -2.52
N LEU A 604 0.11 -15.39 -3.73
CA LEU A 604 -0.73 -15.38 -4.92
C LEU A 604 -1.89 -16.37 -4.80
N THR A 605 -3.09 -15.86 -5.02
CA THR A 605 -4.34 -16.63 -5.02
C THR A 605 -5.01 -16.66 -6.40
N THR A 606 -4.69 -15.68 -7.24
CA THR A 606 -5.20 -15.51 -8.60
C THR A 606 -4.03 -15.21 -9.54
N LEU A 607 -3.87 -16.04 -10.57
CA LEU A 607 -2.86 -15.86 -11.60
C LEU A 607 -3.47 -16.10 -12.99
N ASN A 608 -3.32 -15.12 -13.87
CA ASN A 608 -3.74 -15.23 -15.26
C ASN A 608 -2.52 -15.13 -16.20
N LEU A 609 -2.24 -16.23 -16.90
CA LEU A 609 -1.16 -16.43 -17.86
C LEU A 609 -1.72 -16.85 -19.23
N SER A 610 -3.00 -16.60 -19.48
CA SER A 610 -3.61 -16.92 -20.77
C SER A 610 -2.98 -16.14 -21.91
N ASP A 611 -2.87 -16.75 -23.09
CA ASP A 611 -2.30 -16.11 -24.28
C ASP A 611 -0.88 -15.55 -24.03
N THR A 612 -0.05 -16.34 -23.33
CA THR A 612 1.38 -16.03 -23.15
C THR A 612 2.22 -17.03 -23.94
N SER A 613 3.54 -17.06 -23.71
CA SER A 613 4.45 -18.02 -24.34
C SER A 613 5.00 -19.04 -23.34
N VAL A 614 4.32 -19.22 -22.20
CA VAL A 614 4.78 -20.13 -21.14
C VAL A 614 4.70 -21.58 -21.59
N SER A 615 5.67 -22.36 -21.13
CA SER A 615 5.75 -23.81 -21.34
C SER A 615 6.24 -24.52 -20.08
N ASN A 616 7.25 -23.96 -19.41
CA ASN A 616 7.70 -24.48 -18.12
C ASN A 616 6.84 -23.96 -16.96
N LEU A 617 6.07 -24.86 -16.34
CA LEU A 617 5.23 -24.57 -15.18
C LEU A 617 5.90 -24.90 -13.82
N GLU A 618 7.14 -25.39 -13.80
CA GLU A 618 7.84 -25.79 -12.56
C GLU A 618 7.78 -24.73 -11.45
N PRO A 619 7.98 -23.41 -11.72
CA PRO A 619 7.92 -22.38 -10.68
C PRO A 619 6.54 -22.25 -9.99
N LEU A 620 5.47 -22.77 -10.59
CA LEU A 620 4.14 -22.73 -9.98
C LEU A 620 3.99 -23.72 -8.82
N GLU A 621 4.89 -24.70 -8.65
CA GLU A 621 4.75 -25.71 -7.59
C GLU A 621 4.76 -25.14 -6.17
N GLU A 622 5.43 -23.99 -5.98
CA GLU A 622 5.53 -23.28 -4.70
C GLU A 622 4.29 -22.41 -4.41
N LEU A 623 3.48 -22.07 -5.42
CA LEU A 623 2.33 -21.17 -5.30
C LEU A 623 1.07 -21.89 -4.78
N THR A 624 1.22 -22.64 -3.69
CA THR A 624 0.22 -23.57 -3.16
C THR A 624 -1.08 -22.91 -2.67
N ASP A 625 -1.09 -21.58 -2.51
CA ASP A 625 -2.25 -20.75 -2.16
C ASP A 625 -3.14 -20.37 -3.37
N LEU A 626 -2.73 -20.71 -4.60
CA LEU A 626 -3.53 -20.47 -5.80
C LEU A 626 -4.92 -21.13 -5.72
N THR A 627 -5.93 -20.33 -6.01
CA THR A 627 -7.34 -20.75 -6.12
C THR A 627 -7.89 -20.57 -7.53
N TYR A 628 -7.29 -19.66 -8.30
CA TYR A 628 -7.61 -19.37 -9.68
C TYR A 628 -6.34 -19.37 -10.53
N LEU A 629 -6.34 -20.18 -11.59
CA LEU A 629 -5.27 -20.23 -12.58
C LEU A 629 -5.85 -20.32 -14.00
N ASP A 630 -5.46 -19.38 -14.86
CA ASP A 630 -5.75 -19.43 -16.29
C ASP A 630 -4.45 -19.60 -17.09
N LEU A 631 -4.35 -20.71 -17.81
CA LEU A 631 -3.24 -21.10 -18.68
C LEU A 631 -3.73 -21.36 -20.11
N SER A 632 -4.92 -20.88 -20.47
CA SER A 632 -5.48 -21.10 -21.81
C SER A 632 -4.67 -20.44 -22.91
N ASN A 633 -4.75 -20.98 -24.12
CA ASN A 633 -4.08 -20.42 -25.31
C ASN A 633 -2.54 -20.40 -25.23
N ASN A 634 -1.92 -21.35 -24.51
CA ASN A 634 -0.47 -21.53 -24.46
C ASN A 634 -0.07 -22.79 -25.22
N SER A 635 -0.09 -22.73 -26.55
CA SER A 635 0.04 -23.89 -27.46
C SER A 635 1.31 -24.76 -27.32
N ARG A 636 2.21 -24.43 -26.39
CA ARG A 636 3.41 -25.18 -26.02
C ARG A 636 3.23 -26.08 -24.80
N ILE A 637 2.17 -25.90 -24.00
CA ILE A 637 1.88 -26.73 -22.83
C ILE A 637 1.30 -28.07 -23.28
N ASP A 638 1.94 -29.17 -22.88
CA ASP A 638 1.45 -30.54 -23.06
C ASP A 638 1.09 -31.23 -21.72
N GLY A 639 0.79 -32.54 -21.75
CA GLY A 639 0.40 -33.29 -20.56
C GLY A 639 1.51 -33.44 -19.51
N ASP A 640 2.78 -33.50 -19.92
CA ASP A 640 3.92 -33.64 -19.01
C ASP A 640 4.19 -32.34 -18.23
N ASP A 641 3.96 -31.19 -18.87
CA ASP A 641 4.09 -29.86 -18.27
C ASP A 641 3.12 -29.64 -17.10
N LEU A 642 2.03 -30.42 -16.99
CA LEU A 642 1.05 -30.29 -15.90
C LEU A 642 1.55 -30.82 -14.55
N LYS A 643 2.71 -31.48 -14.50
CA LYS A 643 3.29 -32.08 -13.28
C LYS A 643 3.36 -31.14 -12.07
N PRO A 644 3.76 -29.86 -12.18
CA PRO A 644 3.81 -28.93 -11.05
C PRO A 644 2.43 -28.64 -10.46
N LEU A 645 1.37 -28.68 -11.28
CA LEU A 645 0.01 -28.35 -10.84
C LEU A 645 -0.53 -29.33 -9.79
N GLN A 646 0.01 -30.55 -9.68
CA GLN A 646 -0.44 -31.54 -8.71
C GLN A 646 -0.34 -31.08 -7.24
N TYR A 647 0.53 -30.09 -6.97
CA TYR A 647 0.74 -29.52 -5.64
C TYR A 647 -0.25 -28.40 -5.31
N LEU A 648 -0.94 -27.83 -6.31
CA LEU A 648 -1.87 -26.71 -6.18
C LEU A 648 -3.26 -27.15 -5.70
N THR A 649 -3.31 -27.87 -4.60
CA THR A 649 -4.52 -28.54 -4.11
C THR A 649 -5.64 -27.58 -3.65
N LYS A 650 -5.36 -26.29 -3.51
CA LYS A 650 -6.36 -25.24 -3.21
C LYS A 650 -7.08 -24.69 -4.45
N LEU A 651 -6.65 -25.08 -5.66
CA LEU A 651 -7.29 -24.64 -6.90
C LEU A 651 -8.78 -24.98 -6.91
N LYS A 652 -9.57 -23.97 -7.29
CA LYS A 652 -11.01 -24.05 -7.52
C LYS A 652 -11.33 -23.85 -9.00
N TYR A 653 -10.62 -22.92 -9.64
CA TYR A 653 -10.74 -22.60 -11.05
C TYR A 653 -9.43 -22.92 -11.78
N LEU A 654 -9.51 -23.74 -12.83
CA LEU A 654 -8.39 -24.03 -13.72
C LEU A 654 -8.85 -24.01 -15.17
N ASN A 655 -8.27 -23.11 -15.97
CA ASN A 655 -8.50 -23.05 -17.41
C ASN A 655 -7.25 -23.49 -18.17
N LEU A 656 -7.37 -24.61 -18.88
CA LEU A 656 -6.32 -25.25 -19.69
C LEU A 656 -6.77 -25.39 -21.16
N SER A 657 -7.81 -24.68 -21.57
CA SER A 657 -8.33 -24.78 -22.94
C SER A 657 -7.34 -24.26 -24.00
N ASN A 658 -7.43 -24.80 -25.21
CA ASN A 658 -6.59 -24.42 -26.35
C ASN A 658 -5.07 -24.54 -26.09
N ASN A 659 -4.64 -25.73 -25.65
CA ASN A 659 -3.24 -26.11 -25.44
C ASN A 659 -2.91 -27.38 -26.26
N ARG A 660 -1.91 -28.17 -25.86
CA ARG A 660 -1.56 -29.47 -26.47
C ARG A 660 -1.60 -30.62 -25.48
N ILE A 661 -2.48 -30.53 -24.49
CA ILE A 661 -2.58 -31.51 -23.41
C ILE A 661 -3.21 -32.80 -23.94
N ASP A 662 -2.50 -33.92 -23.79
CA ASP A 662 -2.96 -35.25 -24.15
C ASP A 662 -3.12 -36.17 -22.93
N ASP A 663 -2.37 -35.91 -21.85
CA ASP A 663 -2.41 -36.62 -20.56
C ASP A 663 -2.86 -35.71 -19.40
N LEU A 664 -3.79 -36.20 -18.58
CA LEU A 664 -4.33 -35.51 -17.40
C LEU A 664 -3.88 -36.11 -16.07
N THR A 665 -2.92 -37.05 -16.08
CA THR A 665 -2.49 -37.83 -14.91
C THR A 665 -2.18 -36.96 -13.69
N TYR A 666 -1.54 -35.81 -13.89
CA TYR A 666 -1.12 -34.90 -12.81
C TYR A 666 -2.27 -34.08 -12.20
N LEU A 667 -3.46 -34.04 -12.83
CA LEU A 667 -4.61 -33.34 -12.27
C LEU A 667 -5.39 -34.19 -11.25
N LYS A 668 -5.13 -35.50 -11.16
CA LYS A 668 -5.87 -36.46 -10.31
C LYS A 668 -6.05 -36.04 -8.84
N GLY A 669 -5.10 -35.26 -8.30
CA GLY A 669 -5.10 -34.79 -6.91
C GLY A 669 -5.96 -33.56 -6.62
N LEU A 670 -6.41 -32.82 -7.64
CA LEU A 670 -7.03 -31.50 -7.53
C LEU A 670 -8.52 -31.55 -7.19
N LYS A 671 -8.84 -32.14 -6.04
CA LYS A 671 -10.22 -32.46 -5.62
C LYS A 671 -11.08 -31.24 -5.27
N ASN A 672 -10.47 -30.07 -5.07
CA ASN A 672 -11.16 -28.82 -4.76
C ASN A 672 -11.61 -28.05 -6.01
N LEU A 673 -11.24 -28.53 -7.22
CA LEU A 673 -11.70 -27.93 -8.47
C LEU A 673 -13.22 -27.99 -8.55
N ASN A 674 -13.80 -26.84 -8.88
CA ASN A 674 -15.20 -26.68 -9.20
C ASN A 674 -15.42 -26.14 -10.61
N THR A 675 -14.40 -25.53 -11.20
CA THR A 675 -14.33 -25.14 -12.61
C THR A 675 -13.08 -25.72 -13.25
N LEU A 676 -13.25 -26.48 -14.33
CA LEU A 676 -12.15 -27.00 -15.14
C LEU A 676 -12.49 -26.88 -16.63
N TYR A 677 -11.65 -26.18 -17.38
CA TYR A 677 -11.78 -26.06 -18.83
C TYR A 677 -10.62 -26.77 -19.53
N LEU A 678 -10.94 -27.69 -20.43
CA LEU A 678 -10.00 -28.56 -21.17
C LEU A 678 -10.31 -28.59 -22.67
N GLU A 679 -11.29 -27.84 -23.14
CA GLU A 679 -11.67 -27.85 -24.55
C GLU A 679 -10.48 -27.47 -25.45
N ASP A 680 -10.52 -27.93 -26.70
CA ASP A 680 -9.47 -27.65 -27.68
C ASP A 680 -8.08 -28.21 -27.28
N ASN A 681 -8.05 -29.40 -26.68
CA ASN A 681 -6.86 -30.20 -26.43
C ASN A 681 -6.99 -31.62 -27.02
N PRO A 682 -5.88 -32.29 -27.40
CA PRO A 682 -5.87 -33.67 -27.92
C PRO A 682 -6.03 -34.76 -26.84
N ILE A 683 -6.95 -34.59 -25.88
CA ILE A 683 -7.14 -35.50 -24.75
C ILE A 683 -7.90 -36.76 -25.18
N LEU A 684 -7.34 -37.93 -24.87
CA LEU A 684 -7.97 -39.22 -25.14
C LEU A 684 -8.50 -39.94 -23.88
N ASP A 685 -7.93 -39.64 -22.71
CA ASP A 685 -8.29 -40.29 -21.45
C ASP A 685 -8.56 -39.27 -20.33
N TYR A 686 -9.82 -39.18 -19.89
CA TYR A 686 -10.19 -38.36 -18.73
C TYR A 686 -10.33 -39.17 -17.44
N THR A 687 -9.92 -40.45 -17.42
CA THR A 687 -9.92 -41.28 -16.21
C THR A 687 -9.24 -40.62 -15.00
N PRO A 688 -8.10 -39.91 -15.15
CA PRO A 688 -7.41 -39.26 -14.01
C PRO A 688 -8.30 -38.32 -13.18
N ILE A 689 -9.26 -37.65 -13.81
CA ILE A 689 -10.09 -36.62 -13.19
C ILE A 689 -11.46 -37.13 -12.75
N LEU A 690 -11.79 -38.41 -12.99
CA LEU A 690 -13.08 -39.01 -12.63
C LEU A 690 -13.35 -39.02 -11.12
N SER A 691 -12.31 -38.98 -10.29
CA SER A 691 -12.43 -39.12 -8.83
C SER A 691 -13.10 -37.92 -8.15
N TYR A 692 -13.04 -36.73 -8.76
CA TYR A 692 -13.66 -35.49 -8.28
C TYR A 692 -14.64 -34.89 -9.30
N LYS A 693 -15.06 -35.71 -10.26
CA LYS A 693 -15.91 -35.32 -11.39
C LYS A 693 -17.24 -34.69 -10.98
N ASN A 694 -17.78 -35.10 -9.84
CA ASN A 694 -19.03 -34.58 -9.28
C ASN A 694 -18.86 -33.21 -8.60
N SER A 695 -17.62 -32.81 -8.29
CA SER A 695 -17.29 -31.49 -7.74
C SER A 695 -17.18 -30.41 -8.82
N LEU A 696 -16.99 -30.80 -10.09
CA LEU A 696 -16.88 -29.91 -11.24
C LEU A 696 -18.26 -29.38 -11.67
N TYR A 697 -18.67 -28.25 -11.08
CA TYR A 697 -19.89 -27.54 -11.46
C TYR A 697 -19.80 -26.99 -12.89
N TYR A 698 -18.63 -26.43 -13.25
CA TYR A 698 -18.42 -25.80 -14.56
C TYR A 698 -17.31 -26.54 -15.33
N ARG A 699 -17.64 -27.01 -16.53
CA ARG A 699 -16.70 -27.69 -17.43
C ARG A 699 -17.16 -27.63 -18.88
N ASP A 700 -16.22 -27.67 -19.80
CA ASP A 700 -16.40 -27.63 -21.26
C ASP A 700 -16.12 -28.98 -21.95
N PHE A 701 -15.98 -30.05 -21.17
CA PHE A 701 -15.75 -31.43 -21.65
C PHE A 701 -16.70 -32.42 -20.96
N ASP A 702 -16.90 -33.59 -21.59
CA ASP A 702 -17.76 -34.63 -21.06
C ASP A 702 -17.00 -35.86 -20.57
N ILE A 703 -17.27 -36.20 -19.31
CA ILE A 703 -16.72 -37.31 -18.52
C ILE A 703 -17.66 -38.53 -18.48
N SER A 704 -18.90 -38.39 -18.94
CA SER A 704 -19.95 -39.42 -18.81
C SER A 704 -19.75 -40.59 -19.77
N SER A 705 -19.03 -40.38 -20.87
CA SER A 705 -18.66 -41.41 -21.85
C SER A 705 -17.55 -42.37 -21.41
N ILE A 706 -16.90 -42.10 -20.27
CA ILE A 706 -15.63 -42.74 -19.86
C ILE A 706 -15.83 -43.74 -18.71
N SER A 707 -16.89 -43.58 -17.91
CA SER A 707 -17.33 -44.67 -17.04
C SER A 707 -18.29 -45.57 -17.82
N GLY A 708 -17.94 -46.83 -18.01
CA GLY A 708 -18.87 -47.90 -18.39
C GLY A 708 -19.96 -48.18 -17.33
N ASP A 709 -20.36 -47.16 -16.58
CA ASP A 709 -21.14 -47.23 -15.34
C ASP A 709 -22.32 -46.24 -15.34
N VAL A 710 -22.67 -45.68 -16.51
CA VAL A 710 -23.97 -45.02 -16.66
C VAL A 710 -24.96 -46.03 -17.21
N THR A 711 -25.43 -46.92 -16.35
CA THR A 711 -26.81 -47.39 -16.49
C THR A 711 -27.71 -46.19 -16.18
N TYR A 712 -27.88 -45.27 -17.14
CA TYR A 712 -29.19 -44.61 -17.23
C TYR A 712 -30.14 -45.78 -17.38
N SER A 713 -30.98 -45.98 -16.36
CA SER A 713 -32.01 -47.00 -16.43
C SER A 713 -32.67 -46.84 -17.79
N LYS A 714 -32.76 -47.94 -18.54
CA LYS A 714 -33.67 -48.10 -19.66
C LYS A 714 -35.07 -47.73 -19.15
N ASP A 715 -35.37 -46.46 -19.03
CA ASP A 715 -36.66 -46.02 -18.56
C ASP A 715 -37.56 -45.96 -19.78
N SER A 716 -38.56 -46.81 -19.71
CA SER A 716 -39.45 -47.27 -20.77
C SER A 716 -40.49 -46.21 -21.16
N THR A 717 -40.11 -44.94 -21.20
CA THR A 717 -41.05 -43.80 -21.30
C THR A 717 -41.06 -43.12 -22.67
N ILE A 718 -40.22 -43.57 -23.62
CA ILE A 718 -40.32 -43.18 -25.04
C ILE A 718 -40.82 -44.37 -25.85
N ASP A 719 -41.87 -44.11 -26.65
CA ASP A 719 -42.41 -45.04 -27.63
C ASP A 719 -41.28 -45.60 -28.53
N GLY A 720 -41.24 -46.92 -28.73
CA GLY A 720 -40.27 -47.56 -29.61
C GLY A 720 -40.29 -47.02 -31.05
N SER A 721 -41.40 -46.39 -31.47
CA SER A 721 -41.51 -45.67 -32.74
C SER A 721 -40.60 -44.44 -32.82
N ILE A 722 -40.54 -43.62 -31.76
CA ILE A 722 -39.68 -42.42 -31.70
C ILE A 722 -38.22 -42.84 -31.70
N LYS A 723 -37.87 -43.90 -30.96
CA LYS A 723 -36.51 -44.44 -30.92
C LYS A 723 -36.05 -44.95 -32.29
N GLY A 724 -36.92 -45.64 -33.03
CA GLY A 724 -36.63 -46.08 -34.40
C GLY A 724 -36.36 -44.90 -35.35
N GLN A 725 -37.21 -43.87 -35.30
CA GLN A 725 -37.05 -42.67 -36.13
C GLN A 725 -35.77 -41.89 -35.83
N ILE A 726 -35.31 -41.91 -34.58
CA ILE A 726 -34.07 -41.21 -34.20
C ILE A 726 -32.83 -42.03 -34.55
N ASN A 727 -32.87 -43.35 -34.39
CA ASN A 727 -31.79 -44.25 -34.81
C ASN A 727 -31.58 -44.24 -36.34
N ASP A 728 -32.63 -44.02 -37.14
CA ASP A 728 -32.50 -43.81 -38.59
C ASP A 728 -31.60 -42.60 -38.94
N PHE A 729 -31.41 -41.66 -38.00
CA PHE A 729 -30.47 -40.54 -38.17
C PHE A 729 -29.02 -40.87 -37.77
N GLU A 730 -28.74 -41.95 -37.02
CA GLU A 730 -27.37 -42.39 -36.67
C GLU A 730 -26.54 -42.68 -37.93
N ASP A 731 -27.13 -43.41 -38.89
CA ASP A 731 -26.50 -43.76 -40.17
C ASP A 731 -26.35 -42.55 -41.11
N VAL A 732 -27.16 -41.50 -40.92
CA VAL A 732 -27.17 -40.30 -41.78
C VAL A 732 -26.12 -39.26 -41.33
N TYR A 733 -25.84 -39.18 -40.03
CA TYR A 733 -24.98 -38.15 -39.45
C TYR A 733 -23.66 -38.67 -38.81
N GLU A 734 -23.36 -39.98 -38.88
CA GLU A 734 -22.07 -40.59 -38.50
C GLU A 734 -21.52 -40.20 -37.10
N TYR A 735 -22.37 -40.11 -36.08
CA TYR A 735 -21.98 -39.57 -34.76
C TYR A 735 -21.76 -40.63 -33.66
N GLY A 736 -21.90 -41.92 -33.97
CA GLY A 736 -21.85 -43.01 -32.99
C GLY A 736 -23.16 -43.23 -32.24
N ASP A 737 -23.12 -44.05 -31.18
CA ASP A 737 -24.28 -44.57 -30.43
C ASP A 737 -25.17 -43.46 -29.80
N TYR A 738 -26.38 -43.28 -30.34
CA TYR A 738 -27.46 -42.36 -29.93
C TYR A 738 -27.78 -42.47 -28.45
N ASP A 739 -27.81 -43.68 -27.90
CA ASP A 739 -28.12 -43.87 -26.48
C ASP A 739 -27.04 -43.21 -25.59
N LYS A 740 -25.83 -42.93 -26.11
CA LYS A 740 -24.77 -42.18 -25.39
C LYS A 740 -24.90 -40.67 -25.49
N LEU A 741 -25.35 -40.12 -26.62
CA LEU A 741 -25.50 -38.66 -26.80
C LEU A 741 -26.81 -38.12 -26.23
N ARG A 742 -27.89 -38.93 -26.23
CA ARG A 742 -29.22 -38.56 -25.74
C ARG A 742 -29.25 -38.03 -24.31
N PHE A 743 -28.43 -38.59 -23.42
CA PHE A 743 -28.40 -38.22 -22.00
C PHE A 743 -27.23 -37.31 -21.62
N ARG A 744 -26.40 -36.94 -22.60
CA ARG A 744 -25.21 -36.12 -22.40
C ARG A 744 -25.58 -34.65 -22.49
N VAL A 745 -25.26 -33.86 -21.48
CA VAL A 745 -25.27 -32.39 -21.59
C VAL A 745 -23.89 -31.95 -22.05
N LEU A 746 -23.78 -31.43 -23.28
CA LEU A 746 -22.53 -31.02 -23.91
C LEU A 746 -21.93 -29.76 -23.30
N TYR A 747 -22.77 -28.93 -22.67
CA TYR A 747 -22.38 -27.63 -22.14
C TYR A 747 -23.12 -27.33 -20.85
N ARG A 748 -22.37 -26.93 -19.82
CA ARG A 748 -22.92 -26.46 -18.55
C ARG A 748 -22.66 -24.95 -18.42
N PRO A 749 -23.69 -24.16 -18.13
CA PRO A 749 -23.58 -22.73 -18.10
C PRO A 749 -22.79 -22.24 -16.90
N TYR A 750 -21.98 -21.21 -17.09
CA TYR A 750 -21.31 -20.44 -16.04
C TYR A 750 -22.23 -19.35 -15.45
N ASP A 751 -21.80 -18.71 -14.36
CA ASP A 751 -22.58 -17.66 -13.69
C ASP A 751 -22.99 -16.54 -14.65
N THR A 752 -24.28 -16.20 -14.65
CA THR A 752 -24.82 -15.12 -15.48
C THR A 752 -24.12 -13.81 -15.16
N GLY A 753 -23.50 -13.18 -16.17
CA GLY A 753 -22.71 -11.97 -16.00
C GLY A 753 -21.20 -12.19 -15.87
N ALA A 754 -20.68 -13.42 -16.01
CA ALA A 754 -19.24 -13.69 -15.97
C ALA A 754 -18.42 -12.89 -17.01
N TYR A 755 -19.05 -12.48 -18.12
CA TYR A 755 -18.43 -11.64 -19.16
C TYR A 755 -18.87 -10.18 -19.10
N SER A 756 -19.61 -9.76 -18.06
CA SER A 756 -20.08 -8.38 -17.89
C SER A 756 -18.96 -7.37 -18.06
N ASP A 757 -17.86 -7.57 -17.32
CA ASP A 757 -16.75 -6.64 -17.28
C ASP A 757 -15.94 -6.70 -18.59
N THR A 758 -15.76 -7.89 -19.17
CA THR A 758 -15.13 -8.05 -20.49
C THR A 758 -15.94 -7.36 -21.58
N LEU A 759 -17.26 -7.56 -21.62
CA LEU A 759 -18.17 -6.91 -22.57
C LEU A 759 -18.19 -5.40 -22.38
N LYS A 760 -18.11 -4.92 -21.14
CA LYS A 760 -18.01 -3.50 -20.83
C LYS A 760 -16.69 -2.93 -21.33
N GLY A 761 -15.58 -3.60 -21.06
CA GLY A 761 -14.24 -3.22 -21.52
C GLY A 761 -14.14 -3.18 -23.05
N LEU A 762 -14.60 -4.22 -23.74
CA LEU A 762 -14.63 -4.26 -25.21
C LEU A 762 -15.50 -3.17 -25.82
N LYS A 763 -16.62 -2.80 -25.18
CA LYS A 763 -17.44 -1.66 -25.62
C LYS A 763 -16.71 -0.34 -25.43
N GLN A 764 -16.04 -0.15 -24.28
CA GLN A 764 -15.23 1.04 -24.02
C GLN A 764 -14.06 1.15 -25.00
N GLU A 765 -13.38 0.04 -25.30
CA GLU A 765 -12.30 -0.02 -26.29
C GLU A 765 -12.82 0.27 -27.70
N MET A 766 -13.98 -0.28 -28.08
CA MET A 766 -14.63 0.02 -29.35
C MET A 766 -14.98 1.50 -29.48
N ASP A 767 -15.57 2.10 -28.44
CA ASP A 767 -15.93 3.51 -28.41
C ASP A 767 -14.67 4.38 -28.48
N TRP A 768 -13.61 4.00 -27.77
CA TRP A 768 -12.31 4.67 -27.78
C TRP A 768 -11.65 4.64 -29.17
N LEU A 769 -11.58 3.47 -29.82
CA LEU A 769 -11.04 3.34 -31.19
C LEU A 769 -11.85 4.18 -32.19
N GLN A 770 -13.18 4.23 -32.04
CA GLN A 770 -14.04 5.05 -32.88
C GLN A 770 -13.78 6.56 -32.68
N GLN A 771 -13.55 6.99 -31.43
CA GLN A 771 -13.16 8.37 -31.14
C GLN A 771 -11.78 8.70 -31.71
N GLU A 772 -10.82 7.78 -31.63
CA GLU A 772 -9.47 7.95 -32.15
C GLU A 772 -9.53 8.15 -33.68
N ILE A 773 -10.29 7.32 -34.41
CA ILE A 773 -10.59 7.52 -35.84
C ILE A 773 -11.23 8.89 -36.10
N ALA A 774 -12.18 9.30 -35.26
CA ALA A 774 -12.91 10.57 -35.44
C ALA A 774 -12.05 11.81 -35.15
N SER A 775 -11.04 11.70 -34.28
CA SER A 775 -10.14 12.80 -33.91
C SER A 775 -9.24 13.28 -35.05
N GLY A 776 -8.95 12.40 -36.02
CA GLY A 776 -8.11 12.71 -37.19
C GLY A 776 -6.62 12.85 -36.85
N GLY A 777 -5.81 13.21 -37.85
CA GLY A 777 -4.35 13.43 -37.67
C GLY A 777 -3.48 12.19 -37.82
N MET A 778 -4.06 11.02 -38.03
CA MET A 778 -3.34 9.78 -38.35
C MET A 778 -2.82 9.76 -39.79
N SER A 779 -1.64 9.18 -39.97
CA SER A 779 -1.16 8.72 -41.27
C SER A 779 -2.02 7.57 -41.80
N SER A 780 -1.90 7.27 -43.09
CA SER A 780 -2.67 6.20 -43.74
C SER A 780 -2.39 4.81 -43.16
N LEU A 781 -1.17 4.57 -42.67
CA LEU A 781 -0.79 3.31 -42.02
C LEU A 781 -1.44 3.20 -40.64
N GLU A 782 -1.37 4.29 -39.86
CA GLU A 782 -1.98 4.39 -38.54
C GLU A 782 -3.50 4.20 -38.61
N LEU A 783 -4.17 4.89 -39.53
CA LEU A 783 -5.61 4.72 -39.74
C LEU A 783 -5.99 3.29 -40.15
N LYS A 784 -5.17 2.64 -40.98
CA LYS A 784 -5.41 1.24 -41.36
C LYS A 784 -5.33 0.33 -40.13
N ASN A 785 -4.28 0.48 -39.33
CA ASN A 785 -4.07 -0.31 -38.12
C ASN A 785 -5.23 -0.13 -37.12
N VAL A 786 -5.67 1.11 -36.87
CA VAL A 786 -6.83 1.38 -35.98
C VAL A 786 -8.12 0.75 -36.52
N ASN A 787 -8.34 0.72 -37.83
CA ASN A 787 -9.51 0.06 -38.41
C ASN A 787 -9.43 -1.47 -38.31
N ASP A 788 -8.23 -2.03 -38.44
CA ASP A 788 -7.99 -3.46 -38.23
C ASP A 788 -8.25 -3.83 -36.76
N ASP A 789 -7.79 -3.01 -35.80
CA ASP A 789 -8.10 -3.12 -34.37
C ASP A 789 -9.60 -3.03 -34.09
N LEU A 790 -10.27 -2.03 -34.63
CA LEU A 790 -11.72 -1.86 -34.47
C LEU A 790 -12.50 -3.07 -35.01
N THR A 791 -12.01 -3.66 -36.09
CA THR A 791 -12.60 -4.88 -36.66
C THR A 791 -12.38 -6.07 -35.72
N SER A 792 -11.18 -6.21 -35.15
CA SER A 792 -10.86 -7.24 -34.16
C SER A 792 -11.71 -7.10 -32.90
N VAL A 793 -11.83 -5.90 -32.31
CA VAL A 793 -12.69 -5.63 -31.15
C VAL A 793 -14.16 -5.96 -31.46
N LYS A 794 -14.67 -5.59 -32.64
CA LYS A 794 -16.05 -5.92 -33.04
C LYS A 794 -16.28 -7.43 -33.15
N ASN A 795 -15.30 -8.16 -33.67
CA ASN A 795 -15.36 -9.61 -33.77
C ASN A 795 -15.36 -10.25 -32.38
N GLU A 796 -14.47 -9.81 -31.49
CA GLU A 796 -14.40 -10.33 -30.11
C GLU A 796 -15.67 -9.98 -29.32
N LEU A 797 -16.17 -8.75 -29.42
CA LEU A 797 -17.42 -8.33 -28.82
C LEU A 797 -18.59 -9.20 -29.32
N SER A 798 -18.63 -9.52 -30.62
CA SER A 798 -19.62 -10.43 -31.21
C SER A 798 -19.49 -11.85 -30.64
N ASP A 799 -18.28 -12.40 -30.60
CA ASP A 799 -18.03 -13.77 -30.13
C ASP A 799 -18.41 -13.93 -28.65
N ILE A 800 -18.00 -12.98 -27.81
CA ILE A 800 -18.32 -12.99 -26.37
C ILE A 800 -19.82 -12.74 -26.16
N THR A 801 -20.44 -11.83 -26.91
CA THR A 801 -21.89 -11.59 -26.80
C THR A 801 -22.69 -12.84 -27.16
N LYS A 802 -22.30 -13.56 -28.22
CA LYS A 802 -22.93 -14.83 -28.60
C LYS A 802 -22.70 -15.91 -27.54
N LYS A 803 -21.48 -15.99 -26.99
CA LYS A 803 -21.16 -16.93 -25.90
C LYS A 803 -22.00 -16.65 -24.66
N ASP A 804 -22.10 -15.40 -24.25
CA ASP A 804 -22.88 -14.98 -23.08
C ASP A 804 -24.39 -15.17 -23.27
N ALA A 805 -24.89 -14.96 -24.50
CA ALA A 805 -26.27 -15.26 -24.87
C ALA A 805 -26.56 -16.77 -24.81
N MET A 806 -25.73 -17.59 -25.46
CA MET A 806 -25.84 -19.06 -25.41
C MET A 806 -25.74 -19.57 -23.97
N ASN A 807 -24.84 -19.01 -23.16
CA ASN A 807 -24.72 -19.34 -21.76
C ASN A 807 -25.97 -18.99 -20.95
N SER A 808 -26.52 -17.80 -21.16
CA SER A 808 -27.75 -17.35 -20.49
C SER A 808 -28.94 -18.24 -20.85
N GLU A 809 -29.02 -18.66 -22.11
CA GLU A 809 -30.04 -19.59 -22.58
C GLU A 809 -29.86 -20.99 -21.97
N ALA A 810 -28.64 -21.53 -21.99
CA ALA A 810 -28.32 -22.79 -21.33
C ALA A 810 -28.61 -22.74 -19.82
N ALA A 811 -28.33 -21.63 -19.12
CA ALA A 811 -28.66 -21.43 -17.71
C ALA A 811 -30.17 -21.49 -17.45
N ASN A 812 -30.96 -20.85 -18.31
CA ASN A 812 -32.41 -20.91 -18.22
C ASN A 812 -32.93 -22.35 -18.44
N LEU A 813 -32.40 -23.04 -19.45
CA LEU A 813 -32.73 -24.43 -19.73
C LEU A 813 -32.30 -25.36 -18.58
N GLU A 814 -31.14 -25.16 -17.97
CA GLU A 814 -30.72 -25.96 -16.81
C GLU A 814 -31.60 -25.74 -15.58
N ASN A 815 -32.04 -24.50 -15.33
CA ASN A 815 -33.01 -24.22 -14.28
C ASN A 815 -34.33 -24.95 -14.53
N GLN A 816 -34.81 -24.99 -15.78
CA GLN A 816 -35.98 -25.78 -16.16
C GLN A 816 -35.73 -27.29 -15.97
N LEU A 817 -34.55 -27.78 -16.37
CA LEU A 817 -34.16 -29.18 -16.22
C LEU A 817 -34.18 -29.62 -14.75
N SER A 818 -33.61 -28.79 -13.86
CA SER A 818 -33.56 -29.06 -12.41
C SER A 818 -34.94 -29.07 -11.73
N SER A 819 -35.94 -28.44 -12.36
CA SER A 819 -37.31 -28.32 -11.86
C SER A 819 -38.27 -29.33 -12.49
N SER A 820 -37.84 -30.09 -13.50
CA SER A 820 -38.69 -31.04 -14.23
C SER A 820 -38.66 -32.43 -13.60
N TYR A 821 -39.82 -33.08 -13.55
CA TYR A 821 -39.99 -34.47 -13.08
C TYR A 821 -40.43 -35.42 -14.20
N ASP A 822 -40.69 -34.91 -15.40
CA ASP A 822 -41.12 -35.68 -16.56
C ASP A 822 -39.92 -36.03 -17.46
N ALA A 823 -39.75 -37.32 -17.78
CA ALA A 823 -38.61 -37.81 -18.54
C ALA A 823 -38.54 -37.26 -19.97
N LYS A 824 -39.68 -37.04 -20.61
CA LYS A 824 -39.76 -36.50 -21.98
C LYS A 824 -39.43 -35.01 -21.99
N ASP A 825 -39.90 -34.26 -21.01
CA ASP A 825 -39.57 -32.84 -20.86
C ASP A 825 -38.09 -32.64 -20.52
N MET A 826 -37.51 -33.46 -19.64
CA MET A 826 -36.07 -33.44 -19.35
C MET A 826 -35.24 -33.68 -20.61
N GLU A 827 -35.64 -34.63 -21.46
CA GLU A 827 -34.94 -34.94 -22.72
C GLU A 827 -35.05 -33.80 -23.73
N LYS A 828 -36.22 -33.18 -23.87
CA LYS A 828 -36.39 -31.97 -24.70
C LYS A 828 -35.46 -30.85 -24.25
N ILE A 829 -35.32 -30.66 -22.94
CA ILE A 829 -34.48 -29.61 -22.37
C ILE A 829 -32.99 -29.92 -22.60
N ILE A 830 -32.54 -31.16 -22.36
CA ILE A 830 -31.16 -31.59 -22.65
C ILE A 830 -30.83 -31.42 -24.14
N ASN A 831 -31.73 -31.84 -25.02
CA ASN A 831 -31.56 -31.73 -26.46
C ASN A 831 -31.43 -30.27 -26.91
N LYS A 832 -32.23 -29.36 -26.32
CA LYS A 832 -32.11 -27.91 -26.55
C LYS A 832 -30.78 -27.35 -26.09
N ILE A 833 -30.31 -27.68 -24.88
CA ILE A 833 -29.00 -27.22 -24.39
C ILE A 833 -27.89 -27.65 -25.37
N ASN A 834 -27.92 -28.90 -25.81
CA ASN A 834 -26.93 -29.43 -26.74
C ASN A 834 -27.00 -28.77 -28.13
N TYR A 835 -28.21 -28.50 -28.62
CA TYR A 835 -28.41 -27.77 -29.86
C TYR A 835 -27.84 -26.35 -29.77
N GLU A 836 -28.20 -25.58 -28.74
CA GLU A 836 -27.72 -24.19 -28.57
C GLU A 836 -26.19 -24.12 -28.49
N TYR A 837 -25.57 -25.03 -27.74
CA TYR A 837 -24.12 -25.09 -27.67
C TYR A 837 -23.48 -25.47 -29.02
N SER A 838 -24.05 -26.46 -29.72
CA SER A 838 -23.51 -26.91 -31.00
C SER A 838 -23.67 -25.84 -32.09
N ASP A 839 -24.77 -25.11 -32.10
CA ASP A 839 -25.02 -23.99 -33.01
C ASP A 839 -24.03 -22.84 -32.78
N TYR A 840 -23.82 -22.47 -31.50
CA TYR A 840 -22.81 -21.49 -31.11
C TYR A 840 -21.40 -21.90 -31.55
N ARG A 841 -20.95 -23.13 -31.23
CA ARG A 841 -19.60 -23.59 -31.58
C ARG A 841 -19.43 -23.67 -33.10
N TYR A 842 -20.44 -24.15 -33.82
CA TYR A 842 -20.43 -24.15 -35.29
C TYR A 842 -20.18 -22.75 -35.86
N ASP A 843 -20.90 -21.72 -35.39
CA ASP A 843 -20.70 -20.35 -35.88
C ASP A 843 -19.37 -19.73 -35.41
N TYR A 844 -18.92 -20.06 -34.19
CA TYR A 844 -17.60 -19.65 -33.67
C TYR A 844 -16.46 -20.15 -34.57
N TYR A 845 -16.40 -21.45 -34.87
CA TYR A 845 -15.32 -21.99 -35.69
C TYR A 845 -15.41 -21.53 -37.14
N ARG A 846 -16.62 -21.34 -37.68
CA ARG A 846 -16.80 -20.72 -39.01
C ARG A 846 -16.18 -19.33 -39.06
N THR A 847 -16.45 -18.52 -38.04
CA THR A 847 -15.85 -17.18 -37.88
C THR A 847 -14.33 -17.26 -37.69
N LEU A 848 -13.83 -18.26 -36.96
CA LEU A 848 -12.39 -18.50 -36.80
C LEU A 848 -11.70 -18.89 -38.11
N VAL A 849 -12.33 -19.71 -38.96
CA VAL A 849 -11.84 -20.05 -40.29
C VAL A 849 -11.77 -18.82 -41.19
N ASP A 850 -12.81 -17.96 -41.16
CA ASP A 850 -12.83 -16.70 -41.92
C ASP A 850 -11.69 -15.76 -41.47
N ARG A 851 -11.46 -15.65 -40.15
CA ARG A 851 -10.33 -14.89 -39.58
C ARG A 851 -8.98 -15.46 -39.97
N CYS A 852 -8.74 -16.75 -39.74
CA CYS A 852 -7.47 -17.39 -40.09
C CYS A 852 -7.21 -17.29 -41.60
N THR A 853 -8.24 -17.39 -42.44
CA THR A 853 -8.09 -17.20 -43.89
C THR A 853 -7.64 -15.79 -44.24
N SER A 854 -8.21 -14.77 -43.60
CA SER A 854 -7.78 -13.37 -43.77
C SER A 854 -6.35 -13.16 -43.28
N ASP A 855 -5.99 -13.68 -42.09
CA ASP A 855 -4.65 -13.62 -41.52
C ASP A 855 -3.61 -14.27 -42.44
N ILE A 856 -3.90 -15.48 -42.92
CA ILE A 856 -3.06 -16.23 -43.87
C ILE A 856 -2.83 -15.41 -45.15
N GLN A 857 -3.86 -14.76 -45.70
CA GLN A 857 -3.72 -13.91 -46.87
C GLN A 857 -2.84 -12.69 -46.59
N ASN A 858 -3.04 -12.04 -45.44
CA ASN A 858 -2.25 -10.89 -45.01
C ASN A 858 -0.78 -11.24 -44.79
N ILE A 859 -0.49 -12.33 -44.07
CA ILE A 859 0.88 -12.82 -43.82
C ILE A 859 1.56 -13.17 -45.15
N LYS A 860 0.87 -13.87 -46.05
CA LYS A 860 1.39 -14.18 -47.40
C LYS A 860 1.73 -12.90 -48.18
N ALA A 861 0.88 -11.87 -48.11
CA ALA A 861 1.14 -10.59 -48.75
C ALA A 861 2.36 -9.87 -48.15
N GLN A 862 2.52 -9.91 -46.83
CA GLN A 862 3.70 -9.35 -46.14
C GLN A 862 5.00 -10.04 -46.55
N ILE A 863 5.02 -11.39 -46.56
CA ILE A 863 6.16 -12.18 -47.03
C ILE A 863 6.52 -11.80 -48.47
N GLN A 864 5.52 -11.66 -49.35
CA GLN A 864 5.74 -11.29 -50.75
C GLN A 864 6.32 -9.86 -50.90
N LEU A 865 5.85 -8.91 -50.10
CA LEU A 865 6.35 -7.53 -50.11
C LEU A 865 7.81 -7.44 -49.64
N ILE A 866 8.17 -8.15 -48.56
CA ILE A 866 9.56 -8.21 -48.07
C ILE A 866 10.48 -8.83 -49.13
N GLY A 867 10.01 -9.89 -49.81
CA GLY A 867 10.74 -10.53 -50.90
C GLY A 867 11.02 -9.63 -52.11
N LEU A 868 10.21 -8.58 -52.33
CA LEU A 868 10.37 -7.62 -53.42
C LEU A 868 11.32 -6.45 -53.11
N GLN A 869 11.60 -6.16 -51.83
CA GLN A 869 12.35 -4.95 -51.41
C GLN A 869 13.88 -5.10 -51.34
N GLY A 870 14.45 -6.29 -51.57
CA GLY A 870 15.91 -6.49 -51.64
C GLY A 870 16.60 -6.58 -50.28
N SER A 871 17.40 -7.62 -50.11
CA SER A 871 17.99 -8.11 -48.85
C SER A 871 18.95 -7.14 -48.15
N GLY A 872 18.58 -6.70 -46.95
CA GLY A 872 19.51 -6.35 -45.86
C GLY A 872 19.48 -7.45 -44.78
N TYR A 873 20.59 -7.66 -44.07
CA TYR A 873 20.85 -8.75 -43.10
C TYR A 873 19.80 -8.93 -41.97
N SER A 874 18.76 -8.10 -41.89
CA SER A 874 17.64 -8.18 -40.95
C SER A 874 16.43 -8.97 -41.49
N SER A 875 16.37 -9.34 -42.78
CA SER A 875 15.15 -9.87 -43.40
C SER A 875 14.89 -11.36 -43.15
N THR A 876 15.90 -12.16 -42.81
CA THR A 876 15.74 -13.63 -42.69
C THR A 876 14.96 -14.03 -41.43
N ASN A 877 15.32 -13.49 -40.27
CA ASN A 877 14.61 -13.77 -39.02
C ASN A 877 13.15 -13.30 -39.05
N THR A 878 12.87 -12.18 -39.73
CA THR A 878 11.50 -11.68 -39.91
C THR A 878 10.68 -12.59 -40.83
N ILE A 879 11.29 -13.10 -41.92
CA ILE A 879 10.61 -14.06 -42.80
C ILE A 879 10.35 -15.38 -42.06
N ASP A 880 11.32 -15.89 -41.30
CA ASP A 880 11.16 -17.12 -40.52
C ASP A 880 10.07 -16.97 -39.45
N SER A 881 10.00 -15.81 -38.79
CA SER A 881 8.91 -15.48 -37.87
C SER A 881 7.54 -15.46 -38.57
N LEU A 882 7.44 -14.79 -39.73
CA LEU A 882 6.20 -14.75 -40.51
C LEU A 882 5.81 -16.13 -41.06
N GLN A 883 6.78 -16.98 -41.38
CA GLN A 883 6.54 -18.36 -41.80
C GLN A 883 6.02 -19.22 -40.65
N ASN A 884 6.59 -19.09 -39.45
CA ASN A 884 6.08 -19.76 -38.26
C ASN A 884 4.64 -19.32 -37.94
N MET A 885 4.37 -18.01 -38.00
CA MET A 885 3.00 -17.48 -37.86
C MET A 885 2.06 -18.02 -38.93
N LEU A 886 2.53 -18.15 -40.18
CA LEU A 886 1.73 -18.71 -41.27
C LEU A 886 1.39 -20.18 -41.03
N GLU A 887 2.35 -20.98 -40.60
CA GLU A 887 2.14 -22.40 -40.26
C GLU A 887 1.18 -22.54 -39.08
N GLU A 888 1.33 -21.71 -38.05
CA GLU A 888 0.44 -21.69 -36.89
C GLU A 888 -1.00 -21.34 -37.30
N LYS A 889 -1.19 -20.26 -38.07
CA LYS A 889 -2.52 -19.86 -38.57
C LYS A 889 -3.14 -20.91 -39.49
N GLN A 890 -2.33 -21.63 -40.26
CA GLN A 890 -2.80 -22.75 -41.07
C GLN A 890 -3.26 -23.92 -40.19
N LYS A 891 -2.50 -24.29 -39.16
CA LYS A 891 -2.91 -25.33 -38.19
C LYS A 891 -4.20 -24.96 -37.47
N ASN A 892 -4.32 -23.71 -37.01
CA ASN A 892 -5.53 -23.22 -36.35
C ASN A 892 -6.74 -23.25 -37.29
N LYS A 893 -6.54 -22.93 -38.58
CA LYS A 893 -7.57 -23.05 -39.61
C LYS A 893 -7.99 -24.49 -39.82
N ASP A 894 -7.04 -25.41 -40.05
CA ASP A 894 -7.33 -26.82 -40.31
C ASP A 894 -8.07 -27.45 -39.13
N PHE A 895 -7.64 -27.13 -37.90
CA PHE A 895 -8.33 -27.52 -36.67
C PHE A 895 -9.76 -26.98 -36.60
N ALA A 896 -9.95 -25.69 -36.90
CA ALA A 896 -11.28 -25.08 -36.92
C ALA A 896 -12.19 -25.72 -37.98
N GLU A 897 -11.68 -26.05 -39.17
CA GLU A 897 -12.43 -26.76 -40.22
C GLU A 897 -12.88 -28.16 -39.77
N GLU A 898 -12.02 -28.90 -39.06
CA GLU A 898 -12.40 -30.19 -38.47
C GLU A 898 -13.54 -30.02 -37.44
N LYS A 899 -13.44 -29.01 -36.58
CA LYS A 899 -14.45 -28.72 -35.56
C LYS A 899 -15.77 -28.27 -36.17
N ILE A 900 -15.77 -27.47 -37.24
CA ILE A 900 -17.00 -27.10 -37.98
C ILE A 900 -17.76 -28.36 -38.39
N ASN A 901 -17.08 -29.33 -39.02
CA ASN A 901 -17.71 -30.57 -39.47
C ASN A 901 -18.28 -31.39 -38.30
N MET A 902 -17.61 -31.37 -37.15
CA MET A 902 -18.10 -32.03 -35.93
C MET A 902 -19.38 -31.35 -35.40
N TYR A 903 -19.34 -30.04 -35.17
CA TYR A 903 -20.46 -29.31 -34.59
C TYR A 903 -21.64 -29.15 -35.55
N ASP A 904 -21.42 -29.11 -36.87
CA ASP A 904 -22.50 -29.14 -37.87
C ASP A 904 -23.30 -30.45 -37.78
N ARG A 905 -22.60 -31.59 -37.65
CA ARG A 905 -23.25 -32.90 -37.44
C ARG A 905 -24.06 -32.92 -36.16
N TYR A 906 -23.50 -32.45 -35.05
CA TYR A 906 -24.23 -32.36 -33.78
C TYR A 906 -25.46 -31.47 -33.86
N ARG A 907 -25.31 -30.27 -34.42
CA ARG A 907 -26.41 -29.32 -34.64
C ARG A 907 -27.54 -29.93 -35.46
N ASN A 908 -27.22 -30.52 -36.61
CA ASN A 908 -28.22 -31.13 -37.50
C ASN A 908 -28.92 -32.32 -36.83
N PHE A 909 -28.17 -33.14 -36.11
CA PHE A 909 -28.70 -34.24 -35.33
C PHE A 909 -29.67 -33.77 -34.25
N PHE A 910 -29.27 -32.86 -33.36
CA PHE A 910 -30.16 -32.37 -32.28
C PHE A 910 -31.39 -31.63 -32.84
N ASN A 911 -31.28 -30.96 -33.99
CA ASN A 911 -32.42 -30.36 -34.67
C ASN A 911 -33.42 -31.41 -35.20
N ALA A 912 -32.92 -32.51 -35.77
CA ALA A 912 -33.75 -33.64 -36.20
C ALA A 912 -34.46 -34.29 -35.01
N VAL A 913 -33.75 -34.49 -33.89
CA VAL A 913 -34.32 -35.00 -32.63
C VAL A 913 -35.41 -34.07 -32.09
N ASN A 914 -35.19 -32.75 -32.08
CA ASN A 914 -36.22 -31.77 -31.71
C ASN A 914 -37.49 -31.95 -32.55
N SER A 915 -37.34 -32.10 -33.86
CA SER A 915 -38.47 -32.29 -34.77
C SER A 915 -39.29 -33.55 -34.45
N VAL A 916 -38.63 -34.65 -34.08
CA VAL A 916 -39.31 -35.90 -33.67
C VAL A 916 -39.98 -35.74 -32.29
N LEU A 917 -39.32 -35.09 -31.33
CA LEU A 917 -39.85 -34.84 -29.99
C LEU A 917 -41.01 -33.84 -29.95
N GLU A 918 -41.12 -32.96 -30.95
CA GLU A 918 -42.22 -32.00 -31.11
C GLU A 918 -43.45 -32.60 -31.83
N GLN A 919 -43.24 -33.55 -32.75
CA GLN A 919 -44.31 -34.22 -33.49
C GLN A 919 -45.08 -35.26 -32.67
N ASN A 920 -44.47 -35.77 -31.60
CA ASN A 920 -45.03 -36.80 -30.72
C ASN A 920 -45.18 -36.28 -29.29
#